data_AF-A0A9D5TTS3-F1
#
_entry.id   AF-A0A9D5TTS3-F1
#
_cell.length_a   1.000
_cell.length_b   1.000
_cell.length_c   1.000
_cell.angle_alpha   90.00
_cell.angle_beta   90.00
_cell.angle_gamma   90.00
#
_symmetry.space_group_name_H-M   'P 1'
#
loop_
_entity.id
_entity.type
_entity.pdbx_description
1 polymer ?
#
loop_
_entity_poly.entity_id
_entity_poly.type
_entity_poly.pdbx_seq_one_letter_code
_entity_poly.pdbx_strand_id
1 'polypeptide(L)'
;MKRILSILLCMVMLLPSVVFADGRCNITLKDVEVPDSEAFTIPDPFFADFENGEIPARLNPVDSTSSKVSIANESTQNENQMIYIPNGTSAIIDEEWTDFVFEADLIMTEYGWFRINYRVKDGNYYSAMICVNEAKAILSIRKIKDGKTTWLSEKGNYTFTLGDKVNIKLVVKKKEVDFYLNGAVFISAMDTDLESGTFKFTSENWSTASAKLDNIKIEPIPPVKMESASAIEKEITIGVGETAWLPLKIEPQGVYDVSSVIKCDDSTVVEANNGSVKGLRPGSANVRMITNDGNHKVDFKVNVVAAKFDDIKDNKYEKDIEYLAAREYISGSGDGKYNPYNNVTRAELYTMAVKAMGYDLLRARDKNSPKVAGLNGYEYPVNGVYDDVEVSDWFSRYIRTASVANLIADYIVDGNNINPGENITKKELAAISVRAYKNATGLDNDSGDVSLISDIAHLLDEEKKDIASSVKMGFIELENDMFKPDEIITRDYMAHVFANVFKKAEAKGLLPVVALDVEVYAAREKTGIVVDFAKFGGKQFNPQTDKPEDRFDNHQMLVDALAYCKEVNADKLVFPKGYYYFATETIVRLDKFSDFIIDGQGSTFVNKAPVHFLRAEKCERCELRNINYEWDWDSKYLADIIKVTDRNDDEGYLEIEYLSRDYVPIEDVSLNDTTPLDPETLTPGYDNGINNVQYRVQYHIDPNKTVRVADNKFKVWMLTGKLDDQVQPGCFYKLEYFKYRGNFFVGYSIQDFTFDNVNVRSTSGIGYTIYTLHESVSEGMQTTYWQMINSTIDIAEGEELIRPISTSQDGLQGNGQAKDSRYRIENCSFGHMGDDCNNIHQRISQGIEFVEDDRFSLIATKADWSTPLRGGDTMMILNDDFTPTGFEAKIISTEYLDNVGLKLKLDREVPQNLPESCIVSNRTVGQNTWGIIRNNYYHDNLGRNLLIRGDHILIENNKFERSMSSATMTEVEITVGWVSGLPSSNMIFRNNTFIDCNKSEAQEAVMNFTHNLAPGYIPKTALISKLLIEDNTFINPMGKGIRIDLFEDVTIRNNKFYGYKERPEKNEYRSSIYVTNGNNLKIYGNTFEKSEHITDDINKAIYISGVDSPLIYDNIIE
;
A
#
# COMPACT_ATOMS: atom_id res chain seq x y z
N MET A 1 -29.30 78.11 31.16
CA MET A 1 -28.96 77.08 32.17
C MET A 1 -30.14 76.14 32.35
N LYS A 2 -29.93 74.82 32.48
CA LYS A 2 -30.89 73.70 32.25
C LYS A 2 -31.14 73.28 30.79
N ARG A 3 -30.17 73.58 29.92
CA ARG A 3 -29.89 72.90 28.63
C ARG A 3 -28.36 72.59 28.51
N ILE A 4 -27.72 72.30 29.65
CA ILE A 4 -26.25 72.16 29.80
C ILE A 4 -25.76 70.71 29.99
N LEU A 5 -26.59 69.67 30.07
CA LEU A 5 -26.09 68.34 30.53
C LEU A 5 -26.43 67.14 29.64
N SER A 6 -26.85 67.36 28.39
CA SER A 6 -27.36 66.27 27.52
C SER A 6 -26.47 65.91 26.34
N ILE A 7 -25.26 66.47 26.22
CA ILE A 7 -24.36 66.21 25.07
C ILE A 7 -23.00 65.62 25.50
N LEU A 8 -22.72 65.42 26.81
CA LEU A 8 -21.39 64.97 27.25
C LEU A 8 -21.35 63.70 28.12
N LEU A 9 -22.42 62.90 28.20
CA LEU A 9 -22.44 61.68 29.03
C LEU A 9 -23.02 60.45 28.31
N CYS A 10 -22.61 60.23 27.06
CA CYS A 10 -22.76 58.95 26.37
C CYS A 10 -21.38 58.36 26.09
N MET A 11 -21.00 57.45 26.98
CA MET A 11 -20.36 56.17 26.67
C MET A 11 -18.94 56.19 26.09
N VAL A 12 -18.00 56.52 26.99
CA VAL A 12 -16.74 55.77 27.07
C VAL A 12 -16.80 54.95 28.36
N MET A 13 -16.38 53.69 28.24
CA MET A 13 -16.01 52.73 29.29
C MET A 13 -17.08 51.74 29.82
N LEU A 14 -16.92 50.51 29.29
CA LEU A 14 -16.73 49.22 29.98
C LEU A 14 -17.87 48.18 29.92
N LEU A 15 -17.51 47.06 29.29
CA LEU A 15 -18.15 45.74 29.19
C LEU A 15 -18.73 45.22 30.51
N PRO A 16 -19.72 44.31 30.47
CA PRO A 16 -19.33 42.92 30.71
C PRO A 16 -20.09 41.86 29.88
N SER A 17 -19.35 40.81 29.51
CA SER A 17 -19.76 39.39 29.44
C SER A 17 -21.10 39.04 28.77
N VAL A 18 -21.03 38.60 27.52
CA VAL A 18 -22.00 37.64 26.98
C VAL A 18 -21.52 36.25 27.38
N VAL A 19 -22.13 35.72 28.44
CA VAL A 19 -22.19 34.28 28.67
C VAL A 19 -23.06 33.72 27.55
N PHE A 20 -22.47 32.97 26.61
CA PHE A 20 -23.25 32.10 25.75
C PHE A 20 -23.85 31.02 26.64
N ALA A 21 -25.14 31.18 26.96
CA ALA A 21 -25.93 30.12 27.52
C ALA A 21 -25.94 28.95 26.52
N ASP A 22 -25.71 27.73 27.02
CA ASP A 22 -25.90 26.49 26.31
C ASP A 22 -27.19 26.55 25.48
N GLY A 23 -27.03 26.62 24.16
CA GLY A 23 -28.10 26.55 23.19
C GLY A 23 -28.75 25.16 23.25
N ARG A 24 -29.66 24.96 24.20
CA ARG A 24 -30.67 23.92 24.10
C ARG A 24 -31.51 24.22 22.87
N CYS A 25 -31.23 23.49 21.80
CA CYS A 25 -31.93 23.56 20.53
C CYS A 25 -33.38 23.07 20.75
N ASN A 26 -34.32 23.99 20.95
CA ASN A 26 -35.74 23.70 21.02
C ASN A 26 -36.34 23.76 19.61
N ILE A 27 -36.24 22.66 18.85
CA ILE A 27 -37.10 22.41 17.68
C ILE A 27 -37.74 21.03 17.84
N THR A 28 -39.07 21.02 17.81
CA THR A 28 -39.89 19.83 18.03
C THR A 28 -40.04 19.03 16.74
N LEU A 29 -39.06 18.19 16.41
CA LEU A 29 -39.28 17.12 15.44
C LEU A 29 -40.28 16.14 16.07
N LYS A 30 -41.57 16.20 15.68
CA LYS A 30 -42.64 15.34 16.23
C LYS A 30 -42.19 13.87 16.24
N ASP A 31 -42.33 13.18 17.38
CA ASP A 31 -41.99 11.76 17.51
C ASP A 31 -42.77 10.92 16.47
N VAL A 32 -42.07 9.98 15.82
CA VAL A 32 -42.65 8.99 14.90
C VAL A 32 -42.57 7.66 15.62
N GLU A 33 -43.65 6.86 15.56
CA GLU A 33 -43.63 5.48 16.04
C GLU A 33 -42.62 4.66 15.22
N VAL A 34 -41.66 4.04 15.91
CA VAL A 34 -40.74 3.07 15.31
C VAL A 34 -41.50 1.74 15.23
N PRO A 35 -41.45 1.00 14.10
CA PRO A 35 -42.06 -0.33 14.02
C PRO A 35 -41.46 -1.26 15.09
N ASP A 36 -42.28 -2.02 15.80
CA ASP A 36 -41.80 -3.06 16.71
C ASP A 36 -40.93 -4.06 15.92
N SER A 37 -39.65 -4.19 16.27
CA SER A 37 -38.79 -5.23 15.73
C SER A 37 -39.33 -6.59 16.21
N GLU A 38 -39.83 -7.43 15.30
CA GLU A 38 -40.17 -8.81 15.65
C GLU A 38 -38.93 -9.50 16.22
N ALA A 39 -39.06 -10.05 17.43
CA ALA A 39 -37.96 -10.74 18.09
C ALA A 39 -37.61 -12.01 17.32
N PHE A 40 -36.49 -11.99 16.59
CA PHE A 40 -35.93 -13.20 15.99
C PHE A 40 -35.52 -14.19 17.10
N THR A 41 -36.13 -15.37 17.10
CA THR A 41 -35.75 -16.47 18.01
C THR A 41 -34.50 -17.17 17.45
N ILE A 42 -33.42 -17.17 18.23
CA ILE A 42 -32.15 -17.83 17.88
C ILE A 42 -32.25 -19.34 18.19
N PRO A 43 -31.89 -20.26 17.28
CA PRO A 43 -31.88 -21.70 17.57
C PRO A 43 -30.85 -22.07 18.66
N ASP A 44 -31.12 -23.12 19.44
CA ASP A 44 -30.12 -23.66 20.38
C ASP A 44 -28.94 -24.30 19.62
N PRO A 45 -27.69 -24.22 20.12
CA PRO A 45 -26.55 -24.91 19.54
C PRO A 45 -26.79 -26.42 19.29
N PHE A 46 -26.25 -26.98 18.21
CA PHE A 46 -26.32 -28.40 17.88
C PHE A 46 -24.93 -29.04 17.95
N PHE A 47 -24.83 -30.17 18.64
CA PHE A 47 -23.59 -30.95 18.78
C PHE A 47 -23.88 -32.44 18.56
N ALA A 48 -23.02 -33.12 17.81
CA ALA A 48 -23.11 -34.56 17.57
C ALA A 48 -21.73 -35.19 17.32
N ASP A 49 -21.33 -36.09 18.20
CA ASP A 49 -20.11 -36.91 18.12
C ASP A 49 -20.40 -38.39 17.76
N PHE A 50 -21.66 -38.81 17.78
CA PHE A 50 -22.12 -40.15 17.34
C PHE A 50 -21.56 -41.37 18.10
N GLU A 51 -20.75 -41.17 19.14
CA GLU A 51 -20.10 -42.21 19.97
C GLU A 51 -21.07 -43.10 20.76
N ASN A 52 -22.36 -42.74 20.81
CA ASN A 52 -23.43 -43.56 21.38
C ASN A 52 -24.08 -44.52 20.37
N GLY A 53 -23.68 -44.48 19.10
CA GLY A 53 -24.19 -45.33 18.03
C GLY A 53 -25.54 -44.89 17.45
N GLU A 54 -26.04 -43.70 17.81
CA GLU A 54 -27.37 -43.21 17.44
C GLU A 54 -27.30 -41.92 16.62
N ILE A 55 -28.24 -41.73 15.68
CA ILE A 55 -28.41 -40.46 14.96
C ILE A 55 -29.26 -39.53 15.85
N PRO A 56 -28.80 -38.30 16.17
CA PRO A 56 -29.55 -37.36 17.00
C PRO A 56 -30.91 -36.99 16.41
N ALA A 57 -31.93 -36.81 17.25
CA ALA A 57 -33.29 -36.50 16.82
C ALA A 57 -33.42 -35.18 16.02
N ARG A 58 -32.51 -34.21 16.22
CA ARG A 58 -32.46 -32.94 15.46
C ARG A 58 -31.88 -33.11 14.05
N LEU A 59 -31.28 -34.26 13.74
CA LEU A 59 -30.66 -34.57 12.45
C LEU A 59 -31.53 -35.58 11.68
N ASN A 60 -32.23 -35.09 10.66
CA ASN A 60 -33.21 -35.86 9.90
C ASN A 60 -32.60 -36.49 8.63
N PRO A 61 -32.51 -37.83 8.54
CA PRO A 61 -32.05 -38.50 7.32
C PRO A 61 -33.01 -38.36 6.14
N VAL A 62 -32.45 -38.14 4.95
CA VAL A 62 -33.13 -38.22 3.65
C VAL A 62 -32.49 -39.34 2.86
N ASP A 63 -33.08 -40.54 2.99
CA ASP A 63 -32.60 -41.76 2.36
C ASP A 63 -33.01 -41.86 0.88
N SER A 64 -32.24 -42.64 0.11
CA SER A 64 -32.64 -43.08 -1.22
C SER A 64 -33.23 -44.49 -1.18
N THR A 65 -33.77 -44.98 -2.30
CA THR A 65 -34.34 -46.34 -2.36
C THR A 65 -33.30 -47.45 -2.20
N SER A 66 -32.01 -47.15 -2.42
CA SER A 66 -30.90 -48.13 -2.41
C SER A 66 -29.84 -47.88 -1.34
N SER A 67 -29.88 -46.77 -0.60
CA SER A 67 -28.87 -46.43 0.41
C SER A 67 -29.45 -45.58 1.53
N LYS A 68 -28.96 -45.77 2.75
CA LYS A 68 -29.46 -45.10 3.96
C LYS A 68 -28.34 -44.40 4.73
N VAL A 69 -28.64 -43.23 5.28
CA VAL A 69 -27.75 -42.59 6.27
C VAL A 69 -27.72 -43.46 7.52
N SER A 70 -26.54 -43.70 8.07
CA SER A 70 -26.35 -44.61 9.21
C SER A 70 -25.14 -44.22 10.05
N ILE A 71 -24.95 -44.83 11.21
CA ILE A 71 -23.70 -44.74 11.96
C ILE A 71 -22.74 -45.83 11.49
N ALA A 72 -21.46 -45.50 11.33
CA ALA A 72 -20.41 -46.42 10.91
C ALA A 72 -19.09 -46.16 11.65
N ASN A 73 -18.31 -47.21 11.89
CA ASN A 73 -17.03 -47.08 12.60
C ASN A 73 -15.94 -46.49 11.70
N GLU A 74 -14.95 -45.84 12.32
CA GLU A 74 -13.70 -45.43 11.68
C GLU A 74 -12.83 -46.66 11.33
N SER A 75 -12.27 -46.71 10.12
CA SER A 75 -11.53 -47.87 9.62
C SER A 75 -10.18 -48.12 10.31
N THR A 76 -9.61 -47.06 10.90
CA THR A 76 -8.31 -47.05 11.59
C THR A 76 -8.45 -47.10 13.11
N GLN A 77 -9.63 -46.78 13.64
CA GLN A 77 -9.96 -46.79 15.06
C GLN A 77 -11.39 -47.34 15.25
N ASN A 78 -11.53 -48.67 15.37
CA ASN A 78 -12.83 -49.35 15.38
C ASN A 78 -13.78 -48.95 16.53
N GLU A 79 -13.30 -48.17 17.50
CA GLU A 79 -14.09 -47.64 18.62
C GLU A 79 -14.74 -46.28 18.31
N ASN A 80 -14.24 -45.51 17.33
CA ASN A 80 -14.77 -44.20 16.95
C ASN A 80 -15.94 -44.35 15.97
N GLN A 81 -17.08 -43.71 16.24
CA GLN A 81 -18.33 -43.84 15.49
C GLN A 81 -18.70 -42.54 14.78
N MET A 82 -19.09 -42.61 13.51
CA MET A 82 -19.33 -41.42 12.68
C MET A 82 -20.63 -41.56 11.89
N ILE A 83 -21.24 -40.43 11.51
CA ILE A 83 -22.36 -40.46 10.58
C ILE A 83 -21.85 -40.73 9.15
N TYR A 84 -22.43 -41.74 8.52
CA TYR A 84 -22.17 -42.15 7.16
C TYR A 84 -23.26 -41.59 6.24
N ILE A 85 -22.88 -40.75 5.27
CA ILE A 85 -23.77 -40.15 4.27
C ILE A 85 -23.49 -40.78 2.89
N PRO A 86 -24.31 -41.77 2.48
CA PRO A 86 -24.19 -42.41 1.16
C PRO A 86 -24.36 -41.44 -0.02
N ASN A 87 -23.90 -41.89 -1.20
CA ASN A 87 -24.14 -41.17 -2.44
C ASN A 87 -25.65 -40.96 -2.69
N GLY A 88 -26.04 -39.72 -2.96
CA GLY A 88 -27.42 -39.33 -3.28
C GLY A 88 -28.37 -39.25 -2.09
N THR A 89 -27.84 -39.31 -0.85
CA THR A 89 -28.63 -39.09 0.38
C THR A 89 -28.24 -37.79 1.06
N SER A 90 -28.98 -37.39 2.09
CA SER A 90 -28.68 -36.18 2.86
C SER A 90 -29.06 -36.32 4.32
N ALA A 91 -28.51 -35.46 5.18
CA ALA A 91 -28.95 -35.27 6.55
C ALA A 91 -29.30 -33.79 6.77
N ILE A 92 -30.48 -33.51 7.33
CA ILE A 92 -31.07 -32.15 7.42
C ILE A 92 -31.28 -31.76 8.88
N ILE A 93 -30.95 -30.52 9.21
CA ILE A 93 -31.38 -29.86 10.46
C ILE A 93 -32.44 -28.83 10.08
N ASP A 94 -33.69 -29.13 10.44
CA ASP A 94 -34.89 -28.43 9.99
C ASP A 94 -35.25 -27.26 10.93
N GLU A 95 -34.31 -26.34 11.07
CA GLU A 95 -34.42 -25.15 11.92
C GLU A 95 -33.98 -23.93 11.09
N GLU A 96 -34.48 -22.74 11.40
CA GLU A 96 -34.13 -21.52 10.65
C GLU A 96 -32.89 -20.87 11.25
N TRP A 97 -31.77 -20.94 10.53
CA TRP A 97 -30.49 -20.37 10.94
C TRP A 97 -30.17 -19.13 10.11
N THR A 98 -29.74 -18.06 10.79
CA THR A 98 -29.28 -16.81 10.17
C THR A 98 -27.76 -16.78 10.15
N ASP A 99 -27.15 -16.49 11.30
CA ASP A 99 -25.71 -16.39 11.50
C ASP A 99 -25.24 -17.54 12.40
N PHE A 100 -24.21 -18.25 11.97
CA PHE A 100 -23.78 -19.47 12.63
C PHE A 100 -22.32 -19.83 12.32
N VAL A 101 -21.77 -20.71 13.15
CA VAL A 101 -20.54 -21.45 12.90
C VAL A 101 -20.89 -22.92 12.77
N PHE A 102 -20.54 -23.55 11.65
CA PHE A 102 -20.53 -25.00 11.47
C PHE A 102 -19.09 -25.51 11.54
N GLU A 103 -18.86 -26.62 12.23
CA GLU A 103 -17.56 -27.31 12.27
C GLU A 103 -17.80 -28.82 12.31
N ALA A 104 -16.96 -29.60 11.62
CA ALA A 104 -17.01 -31.06 11.65
C ALA A 104 -15.68 -31.65 11.15
N ASP A 105 -15.41 -32.90 11.53
CA ASP A 105 -14.38 -33.70 10.90
C ASP A 105 -14.98 -34.47 9.71
N LEU A 106 -14.37 -34.34 8.54
CA LEU A 106 -14.78 -34.99 7.29
C LEU A 106 -13.77 -36.07 6.89
N ILE A 107 -14.26 -37.27 6.57
CA ILE A 107 -13.48 -38.32 5.91
C ILE A 107 -14.14 -38.64 4.56
N MET A 108 -13.39 -38.43 3.48
CA MET A 108 -13.76 -38.87 2.14
C MET A 108 -13.21 -40.27 1.91
N THR A 109 -14.07 -41.24 1.59
CA THR A 109 -13.66 -42.64 1.34
C THR A 109 -13.48 -42.97 -0.14
N GLU A 110 -14.01 -42.14 -1.03
CA GLU A 110 -13.85 -42.20 -2.49
C GLU A 110 -13.75 -40.79 -3.08
N TYR A 111 -13.29 -40.67 -4.34
CA TYR A 111 -13.36 -39.43 -5.11
C TYR A 111 -14.80 -39.03 -5.37
N GLY A 112 -15.15 -37.75 -5.26
CA GLY A 112 -16.54 -37.30 -5.29
C GLY A 112 -16.71 -35.94 -4.63
N TRP A 113 -17.96 -35.50 -4.44
CA TRP A 113 -18.28 -34.19 -3.87
C TRP A 113 -19.04 -34.34 -2.55
N PHE A 114 -18.69 -33.49 -1.59
CA PHE A 114 -19.43 -33.28 -0.35
C PHE A 114 -19.91 -31.82 -0.30
N ARG A 115 -21.16 -31.60 0.12
CA ARG A 115 -21.79 -30.28 0.19
C ARG A 115 -22.41 -30.02 1.56
N ILE A 116 -22.16 -28.84 2.08
CA ILE A 116 -22.92 -28.22 3.16
C ILE A 116 -23.81 -27.17 2.51
N ASN A 117 -25.11 -27.47 2.41
CA ASN A 117 -26.09 -26.51 1.95
C ASN A 117 -26.69 -25.81 3.18
N TYR A 118 -26.73 -24.48 3.13
CA TYR A 118 -27.16 -23.66 4.26
C TYR A 118 -28.03 -22.50 3.79
N ARG A 119 -28.82 -21.96 4.73
CA ARG A 119 -29.91 -21.02 4.44
C ARG A 119 -30.83 -21.53 3.34
N VAL A 120 -31.16 -22.82 3.42
CA VAL A 120 -32.03 -23.50 2.46
C VAL A 120 -33.47 -23.02 2.71
N LYS A 121 -34.07 -22.35 1.73
CA LYS A 121 -35.45 -21.83 1.79
C LYS A 121 -36.05 -21.79 0.39
N ASP A 122 -37.23 -22.38 0.21
CA ASP A 122 -37.98 -22.41 -1.06
C ASP A 122 -37.17 -22.89 -2.29
N GLY A 123 -36.23 -23.81 -2.09
CA GLY A 123 -35.36 -24.35 -3.15
C GLY A 123 -34.13 -23.49 -3.46
N ASN A 124 -33.96 -22.35 -2.79
CA ASN A 124 -32.79 -21.50 -2.86
C ASN A 124 -31.87 -21.79 -1.66
N TYR A 125 -30.55 -21.77 -1.88
CA TYR A 125 -29.56 -22.05 -0.84
C TYR A 125 -28.16 -21.61 -1.23
N TYR A 126 -27.31 -21.44 -0.23
CA TYR A 126 -25.87 -21.43 -0.43
C TYR A 126 -25.29 -22.83 -0.25
N SER A 127 -24.17 -23.12 -0.90
CA SER A 127 -23.49 -24.41 -0.85
C SER A 127 -21.98 -24.22 -0.69
N ALA A 128 -21.42 -24.73 0.42
CA ALA A 128 -20.00 -24.92 0.60
C ALA A 128 -19.65 -26.35 0.19
N MET A 129 -18.80 -26.50 -0.82
CA MET A 129 -18.55 -27.77 -1.49
C MET A 129 -17.07 -28.13 -1.48
N ILE A 130 -16.78 -29.41 -1.25
CA ILE A 130 -15.47 -30.05 -1.42
C ILE A 130 -15.59 -31.09 -2.53
N CYS A 131 -14.78 -30.97 -3.57
CA CYS A 131 -14.65 -31.94 -4.66
C CYS A 131 -13.25 -32.57 -4.62
N VAL A 132 -13.16 -33.89 -4.53
CA VAL A 132 -11.88 -34.63 -4.50
C VAL A 132 -11.76 -35.53 -5.73
N ASN A 133 -10.62 -35.49 -6.42
CA ASN A 133 -10.28 -36.37 -7.54
C ASN A 133 -8.88 -36.99 -7.40
N GLU A 134 -8.48 -37.82 -8.37
CA GLU A 134 -7.20 -38.56 -8.37
C GLU A 134 -5.94 -37.70 -8.23
N ALA A 135 -6.01 -36.42 -8.58
CA ALA A 135 -4.88 -35.51 -8.54
C ALA A 135 -4.94 -34.54 -7.35
N LYS A 136 -6.09 -33.89 -7.11
CA LYS A 136 -6.24 -32.73 -6.22
C LYS A 136 -7.69 -32.57 -5.72
N ALA A 137 -7.87 -31.77 -4.66
CA ALA A 137 -9.18 -31.29 -4.21
C ALA A 137 -9.45 -29.82 -4.60
N ILE A 138 -10.72 -29.52 -4.84
CA ILE A 138 -11.27 -28.20 -5.18
C ILE A 138 -12.37 -27.86 -4.17
N LEU A 139 -12.24 -26.71 -3.52
CA LEU A 139 -13.26 -26.17 -2.62
C LEU A 139 -13.97 -25.01 -3.31
N SER A 140 -15.28 -24.90 -3.13
CA SER A 140 -16.06 -23.79 -3.69
C SER A 140 -17.22 -23.36 -2.79
N ILE A 141 -17.54 -22.07 -2.80
CA ILE A 141 -18.76 -21.50 -2.24
C ILE A 141 -19.66 -21.07 -3.40
N ARG A 142 -20.92 -21.52 -3.39
CA ARG A 142 -21.87 -21.29 -4.48
C ARG A 142 -23.21 -20.79 -3.95
N LYS A 143 -23.90 -19.97 -4.74
CA LYS A 143 -25.31 -19.61 -4.54
C LYS A 143 -26.16 -20.35 -5.57
N ILE A 144 -27.23 -20.98 -5.10
CA ILE A 144 -28.27 -21.56 -5.95
C ILE A 144 -29.54 -20.75 -5.70
N LYS A 145 -29.95 -19.97 -6.69
CA LYS A 145 -31.17 -19.13 -6.63
C LYS A 145 -31.96 -19.26 -7.92
N ASP A 146 -33.25 -19.57 -7.81
CA ASP A 146 -34.16 -19.79 -8.95
C ASP A 146 -33.62 -20.81 -9.97
N GLY A 147 -32.96 -21.87 -9.47
CA GLY A 147 -32.34 -22.92 -10.28
C GLY A 147 -31.03 -22.52 -10.98
N LYS A 148 -30.51 -21.30 -10.77
CA LYS A 148 -29.22 -20.83 -11.31
C LYS A 148 -28.11 -20.94 -10.28
N THR A 149 -26.97 -21.46 -10.70
CA THR A 149 -25.75 -21.53 -9.89
C THR A 149 -24.85 -20.33 -10.15
N THR A 150 -24.49 -19.60 -9.09
CA THR A 150 -23.46 -18.55 -9.09
C THR A 150 -22.28 -19.01 -8.25
N TRP A 151 -21.08 -18.94 -8.80
CA TRP A 151 -19.86 -19.28 -8.10
C TRP A 151 -19.36 -18.04 -7.36
N LEU A 152 -19.38 -18.08 -6.04
CA LEU A 152 -18.98 -16.94 -5.22
C LEU A 152 -17.48 -16.98 -4.89
N SER A 153 -16.91 -18.19 -4.76
CA SER A 153 -15.48 -18.41 -4.55
C SER A 153 -15.09 -19.85 -4.90
N GLU A 154 -13.88 -20.06 -5.44
CA GLU A 154 -13.33 -21.38 -5.75
C GLU A 154 -11.80 -21.38 -5.62
N LYS A 155 -11.24 -22.44 -5.03
CA LYS A 155 -9.79 -22.64 -4.96
C LYS A 155 -9.46 -24.13 -5.06
N GLY A 156 -8.49 -24.47 -5.89
CA GLY A 156 -8.02 -25.84 -6.10
C GLY A 156 -6.63 -26.13 -5.53
N ASN A 157 -6.11 -27.31 -5.85
CA ASN A 157 -4.77 -27.79 -5.55
C ASN A 157 -4.46 -28.19 -4.09
N TYR A 158 -5.48 -28.42 -3.27
CA TYR A 158 -5.26 -29.07 -1.98
C TYR A 158 -5.02 -30.58 -2.18
N THR A 159 -4.03 -31.15 -1.48
CA THR A 159 -3.79 -32.59 -1.53
C THR A 159 -4.69 -33.25 -0.50
N PHE A 160 -5.70 -33.99 -0.97
CA PHE A 160 -6.65 -34.70 -0.12
C PHE A 160 -6.44 -36.20 -0.32
N THR A 161 -6.01 -36.91 0.72
CA THR A 161 -5.87 -38.37 0.67
C THR A 161 -7.17 -39.01 1.10
N LEU A 162 -7.65 -40.01 0.36
CA LEU A 162 -8.83 -40.78 0.77
C LEU A 162 -8.54 -41.51 2.09
N GLY A 163 -9.49 -41.44 3.02
CA GLY A 163 -9.37 -42.01 4.36
C GLY A 163 -8.75 -41.09 5.41
N ASP A 164 -8.14 -39.96 5.01
CA ASP A 164 -7.66 -38.95 5.97
C ASP A 164 -8.83 -38.20 6.60
N LYS A 165 -8.68 -37.87 7.89
CA LYS A 165 -9.58 -37.00 8.64
C LYS A 165 -9.18 -35.54 8.39
N VAL A 166 -10.13 -34.74 7.92
CA VAL A 166 -9.92 -33.33 7.60
C VAL A 166 -10.95 -32.49 8.35
N ASN A 167 -10.49 -31.56 9.17
CA ASN A 167 -11.39 -30.64 9.88
C ASN A 167 -11.89 -29.58 8.89
N ILE A 168 -13.21 -29.40 8.85
CA ILE A 168 -13.89 -28.42 8.01
C ILE A 168 -14.71 -27.50 8.91
N LYS A 169 -14.60 -26.19 8.69
CA LYS A 169 -15.38 -25.18 9.43
C LYS A 169 -15.93 -24.13 8.49
N LEU A 170 -17.22 -23.82 8.63
CA LEU A 170 -17.93 -22.82 7.87
C LEU A 170 -18.47 -21.75 8.84
N VAL A 171 -17.99 -20.52 8.70
CA VAL A 171 -18.51 -19.37 9.47
C VAL A 171 -19.41 -18.58 8.53
N VAL A 172 -20.69 -18.39 8.89
CA VAL A 172 -21.66 -17.64 8.09
C VAL A 172 -22.23 -16.52 8.94
N LYS A 173 -22.01 -15.27 8.53
CA LYS A 173 -22.42 -14.08 9.27
C LYS A 173 -22.94 -13.01 8.33
N LYS A 174 -24.23 -12.69 8.40
CA LYS A 174 -24.95 -11.85 7.43
C LYS A 174 -24.64 -12.26 5.99
N LYS A 175 -23.93 -11.43 5.23
CA LYS A 175 -23.59 -11.70 3.83
C LYS A 175 -22.34 -12.53 3.65
N GLU A 176 -21.57 -12.79 4.70
CA GLU A 176 -20.26 -13.40 4.61
C GLU A 176 -20.28 -14.89 4.87
N VAL A 177 -19.34 -15.58 4.21
CA VAL A 177 -19.06 -16.97 4.44
C VAL A 177 -17.56 -17.25 4.31
N ASP A 178 -16.97 -17.80 5.37
CA ASP A 178 -15.59 -18.28 5.40
C ASP A 178 -15.56 -19.80 5.55
N PHE A 179 -14.85 -20.45 4.63
CA PHE A 179 -14.70 -21.91 4.61
C PHE A 179 -13.25 -22.29 4.92
N TYR A 180 -13.08 -22.84 6.11
CA TYR A 180 -11.82 -23.26 6.70
C TYR A 180 -11.53 -24.73 6.42
N LEU A 181 -10.25 -25.05 6.31
CA LEU A 181 -9.71 -26.40 6.19
C LEU A 181 -8.55 -26.54 7.17
N ASN A 182 -8.64 -27.49 8.10
CA ASN A 182 -7.62 -27.76 9.13
C ASN A 182 -7.17 -26.49 9.89
N GLY A 183 -8.13 -25.68 10.31
CA GLY A 183 -7.89 -24.45 11.09
C GLY A 183 -7.51 -23.22 10.27
N ALA A 184 -7.23 -23.33 8.96
CA ALA A 184 -6.90 -22.18 8.11
C ALA A 184 -8.07 -21.82 7.17
N VAL A 185 -8.36 -20.53 6.99
CA VAL A 185 -9.32 -20.06 5.96
C VAL A 185 -8.83 -20.49 4.58
N PHE A 186 -9.60 -21.35 3.90
CA PHE A 186 -9.22 -21.85 2.59
C PHE A 186 -9.81 -20.98 1.47
N ILE A 187 -11.11 -20.64 1.59
CA ILE A 187 -11.83 -19.72 0.70
C ILE A 187 -12.87 -18.91 1.47
N SER A 188 -13.13 -17.69 1.01
CA SER A 188 -14.11 -16.75 1.55
C SER A 188 -15.05 -16.27 0.44
N ALA A 189 -16.27 -15.88 0.77
CA ALA A 189 -17.18 -15.21 -0.16
C ALA A 189 -18.17 -14.25 0.54
N MET A 190 -18.79 -13.34 -0.23
CA MET A 190 -19.84 -12.45 0.25
C MET A 190 -21.04 -12.44 -0.70
N ASP A 191 -22.26 -12.53 -0.17
CA ASP A 191 -23.53 -12.42 -0.92
C ASP A 191 -24.74 -12.12 0.00
N THR A 192 -25.65 -11.24 -0.42
CA THR A 192 -26.79 -10.75 0.38
C THR A 192 -28.13 -11.40 0.05
N ASP A 193 -28.19 -12.37 -0.86
CA ASP A 193 -29.49 -12.80 -1.42
C ASP A 193 -30.34 -13.66 -0.49
N LEU A 194 -29.71 -14.42 0.43
CA LEU A 194 -30.39 -15.35 1.33
C LEU A 194 -29.96 -15.07 2.77
N GLU A 195 -30.90 -14.69 3.64
CA GLU A 195 -30.61 -14.22 5.01
C GLU A 195 -30.81 -15.30 6.08
N SER A 196 -31.69 -16.27 5.83
CA SER A 196 -32.01 -17.34 6.77
C SER A 196 -32.47 -18.62 6.06
N GLY A 197 -32.39 -19.77 6.74
CA GLY A 197 -32.99 -21.03 6.29
C GLY A 197 -32.38 -22.26 6.94
N THR A 198 -32.68 -23.45 6.41
CA THR A 198 -32.27 -24.72 7.02
C THR A 198 -30.87 -25.17 6.60
N PHE A 199 -30.35 -26.20 7.29
CA PHE A 199 -29.06 -26.83 7.02
C PHE A 199 -29.22 -28.23 6.43
N LYS A 200 -28.37 -28.56 5.46
CA LYS A 200 -28.39 -29.86 4.78
C LYS A 200 -27.00 -30.32 4.37
N PHE A 201 -26.60 -31.50 4.83
CA PHE A 201 -25.37 -32.20 4.42
C PHE A 201 -25.68 -33.17 3.29
N THR A 202 -24.94 -33.11 2.18
CA THR A 202 -25.19 -33.94 0.99
C THR A 202 -23.90 -34.52 0.43
N SER A 203 -23.91 -35.81 0.09
CA SER A 203 -22.83 -36.46 -0.65
C SER A 203 -23.32 -36.87 -2.04
N GLU A 204 -22.56 -36.51 -3.07
CA GLU A 204 -22.81 -36.91 -4.46
C GLU A 204 -21.48 -37.39 -5.09
N ASN A 205 -21.48 -38.57 -5.67
CA ASN A 205 -20.30 -39.22 -6.25
C ASN A 205 -20.55 -39.61 -7.71
N TRP A 206 -19.48 -39.67 -8.50
CA TRP A 206 -19.43 -40.29 -9.82
C TRP A 206 -19.46 -41.85 -9.77
N SER A 207 -19.24 -42.46 -8.59
CA SER A 207 -19.33 -43.91 -8.26
C SER A 207 -20.10 -44.20 -6.94
N THR A 208 -19.97 -45.41 -6.38
CA THR A 208 -20.88 -45.97 -5.36
C THR A 208 -20.57 -45.68 -3.88
N ALA A 209 -19.52 -44.95 -3.47
CA ALA A 209 -19.31 -44.57 -2.06
C ALA A 209 -19.32 -43.05 -1.78
N SER A 210 -18.91 -42.64 -0.57
CA SER A 210 -19.69 -41.80 0.36
C SER A 210 -18.81 -40.98 1.31
N ALA A 211 -19.40 -39.99 1.99
CA ALA A 211 -18.72 -39.15 2.99
C ALA A 211 -19.06 -39.60 4.43
N LYS A 212 -18.11 -39.48 5.36
CA LYS A 212 -18.33 -39.65 6.80
C LYS A 212 -18.07 -38.35 7.53
N LEU A 213 -18.93 -38.00 8.49
CA LEU A 213 -18.75 -36.85 9.37
C LEU A 213 -18.69 -37.28 10.84
N ASP A 214 -17.90 -36.55 11.59
CA ASP A 214 -17.74 -36.68 13.03
C ASP A 214 -17.68 -35.29 13.69
N ASN A 215 -17.88 -35.22 15.00
CA ASN A 215 -17.76 -33.99 15.79
C ASN A 215 -18.52 -32.79 15.21
N ILE A 216 -19.75 -33.00 14.73
CA ILE A 216 -20.56 -31.93 14.14
C ILE A 216 -20.93 -30.92 15.23
N LYS A 217 -20.64 -29.67 14.96
CA LYS A 217 -20.94 -28.53 15.81
C LYS A 217 -21.60 -27.42 14.98
N ILE A 218 -22.76 -26.95 15.40
CA ILE A 218 -23.43 -25.77 14.84
C ILE A 218 -23.80 -24.82 15.97
N GLU A 219 -23.21 -23.64 15.99
CA GLU A 219 -23.48 -22.61 17.01
C GLU A 219 -24.05 -21.35 16.37
N PRO A 220 -25.11 -20.75 16.92
CA PRO A 220 -25.60 -19.46 16.45
C PRO A 220 -24.66 -18.33 16.87
N ILE A 221 -24.57 -17.28 16.06
CA ILE A 221 -23.85 -16.05 16.39
C ILE A 221 -24.86 -15.01 16.89
N PRO A 222 -24.84 -14.61 18.18
CA PRO A 222 -25.84 -13.67 18.72
C PRO A 222 -25.58 -12.22 18.27
N PRO A 223 -26.63 -11.40 18.04
CA PRO A 223 -26.47 -9.99 17.73
C PRO A 223 -25.99 -9.18 18.95
N VAL A 224 -25.09 -8.22 18.72
CA VAL A 224 -24.57 -7.32 19.76
C VAL A 224 -25.55 -6.16 20.00
N LYS A 225 -25.91 -5.91 21.27
CA LYS A 225 -26.85 -4.84 21.66
C LYS A 225 -26.18 -3.47 21.70
N MET A 226 -26.84 -2.44 21.16
CA MET A 226 -26.36 -1.05 21.26
C MET A 226 -26.50 -0.47 22.67
N GLU A 227 -25.45 0.18 23.16
CA GLU A 227 -25.44 0.90 24.43
C GLU A 227 -25.63 2.41 24.26
N SER A 228 -24.95 3.02 23.28
CA SER A 228 -25.08 4.46 23.00
C SER A 228 -24.86 4.83 21.53
N ALA A 229 -25.41 5.97 21.12
CA ALA A 229 -25.11 6.64 19.85
C ALA A 229 -24.95 8.16 20.06
N SER A 230 -23.94 8.77 19.46
CA SER A 230 -23.66 10.21 19.55
C SER A 230 -23.06 10.77 18.26
N ALA A 231 -23.21 12.07 18.00
CA ALA A 231 -22.60 12.71 16.83
C ALA A 231 -21.10 12.86 17.05
N ILE A 232 -20.30 12.46 16.06
CA ILE A 232 -18.86 12.75 16.01
C ILE A 232 -18.66 14.23 15.71
N GLU A 233 -19.36 14.72 14.68
CA GLU A 233 -19.42 16.12 14.31
C GLU A 233 -20.87 16.59 14.24
N LYS A 234 -21.17 17.75 14.84
CA LYS A 234 -22.53 18.29 14.90
C LYS A 234 -22.85 19.28 13.77
N GLU A 235 -21.84 19.85 13.11
CA GLU A 235 -22.04 20.76 11.98
C GLU A 235 -21.36 20.21 10.73
N ILE A 236 -22.12 19.92 9.67
CA ILE A 236 -21.65 19.37 8.40
C ILE A 236 -21.69 20.48 7.36
N THR A 237 -20.70 20.63 6.48
CA THR A 237 -20.76 21.55 5.34
C THR A 237 -20.58 20.78 4.03
N ILE A 238 -21.51 20.97 3.09
CA ILE A 238 -21.57 20.29 1.80
C ILE A 238 -21.85 21.29 0.67
N GLY A 239 -21.52 20.93 -0.57
CA GLY A 239 -21.95 21.66 -1.76
C GLY A 239 -23.41 21.37 -2.13
N VAL A 240 -23.98 22.19 -3.02
CA VAL A 240 -25.30 21.89 -3.59
C VAL A 240 -25.21 20.62 -4.44
N GLY A 241 -26.02 19.61 -4.11
CA GLY A 241 -26.07 18.31 -4.78
C GLY A 241 -25.12 17.26 -4.21
N GLU A 242 -24.24 17.64 -3.28
CA GLU A 242 -23.36 16.73 -2.55
C GLU A 242 -24.14 15.96 -1.47
N THR A 243 -23.81 14.69 -1.29
CA THR A 243 -24.37 13.82 -0.25
C THR A 243 -23.27 13.50 0.76
N ALA A 244 -23.55 13.71 2.05
CA ALA A 244 -22.68 13.33 3.15
C ALA A 244 -23.39 12.37 4.10
N TRP A 245 -22.67 11.43 4.67
CA TRP A 245 -23.17 10.62 5.78
C TRP A 245 -23.10 11.42 7.07
N LEU A 246 -24.10 11.27 7.94
CA LEU A 246 -24.10 11.87 9.27
C LEU A 246 -23.15 11.07 10.17
N PRO A 247 -22.08 11.68 10.72
CA PRO A 247 -21.03 10.93 11.37
C PRO A 247 -21.43 10.59 12.82
N LEU A 248 -21.53 9.30 13.11
CA LEU A 248 -22.00 8.78 14.40
C LEU A 248 -20.96 7.90 15.07
N LYS A 249 -20.80 8.10 16.36
CA LYS A 249 -20.14 7.17 17.26
C LYS A 249 -21.19 6.28 17.90
N ILE A 250 -21.09 4.98 17.68
CA ILE A 250 -21.93 3.94 18.29
C ILE A 250 -21.06 3.12 19.24
N GLU A 251 -21.57 2.84 20.45
CA GLU A 251 -20.88 2.00 21.43
C GLU A 251 -21.76 0.81 21.86
N PRO A 252 -21.18 -0.40 22.02
CA PRO A 252 -19.80 -0.75 21.65
C PRO A 252 -19.58 -0.74 20.12
N GLN A 253 -18.33 -0.62 19.67
CA GLN A 253 -18.02 -0.80 18.25
C GLN A 253 -18.35 -2.24 17.80
N GLY A 254 -18.87 -2.41 16.58
CA GLY A 254 -19.33 -3.72 16.07
C GLY A 254 -20.79 -4.06 16.39
N VAL A 255 -21.65 -3.06 16.68
CA VAL A 255 -23.12 -3.24 16.74
C VAL A 255 -23.69 -3.28 15.32
N TYR A 256 -24.22 -4.42 14.95
CA TYR A 256 -24.50 -4.80 13.56
C TYR A 256 -25.84 -4.31 12.98
N ASP A 257 -26.74 -3.66 13.73
CA ASP A 257 -28.04 -3.19 13.19
C ASP A 257 -28.27 -1.70 13.47
N VAL A 258 -27.82 -0.86 12.54
CA VAL A 258 -27.97 0.61 12.62
C VAL A 258 -28.60 1.22 11.38
N SER A 259 -29.59 0.57 10.76
CA SER A 259 -30.49 1.39 9.96
C SER A 259 -31.19 2.40 10.89
N SER A 260 -31.48 3.58 10.36
CA SER A 260 -31.85 4.72 11.20
C SER A 260 -32.92 5.57 10.53
N VAL A 261 -33.86 6.05 11.33
CA VAL A 261 -34.90 6.98 10.89
C VAL A 261 -34.31 8.38 10.95
N ILE A 262 -34.26 9.07 9.80
CA ILE A 262 -33.77 10.45 9.71
C ILE A 262 -34.92 11.43 9.52
N LYS A 263 -34.81 12.60 10.17
CA LYS A 263 -35.70 13.75 10.00
C LYS A 263 -34.90 15.02 9.76
N CYS A 264 -35.39 15.89 8.89
CA CYS A 264 -34.84 17.21 8.63
C CYS A 264 -35.90 18.29 8.90
N ASP A 265 -35.49 19.43 9.45
CA ASP A 265 -36.39 20.57 9.70
C ASP A 265 -36.59 21.49 8.47
N ASP A 266 -35.66 21.47 7.51
CA ASP A 266 -35.77 22.15 6.22
C ASP A 266 -35.39 21.24 5.06
N SER A 267 -36.38 20.45 4.63
CA SER A 267 -36.29 19.57 3.47
C SER A 267 -36.14 20.30 2.12
N THR A 268 -36.13 21.63 2.10
CA THR A 268 -35.81 22.42 0.89
C THR A 268 -34.32 22.75 0.78
N VAL A 269 -33.58 22.65 1.89
CA VAL A 269 -32.13 22.87 1.96
C VAL A 269 -31.39 21.53 1.99
N VAL A 270 -31.93 20.53 2.69
CA VAL A 270 -31.30 19.20 2.81
C VAL A 270 -32.34 18.07 2.64
N GLU A 271 -32.06 17.13 1.75
CA GLU A 271 -32.75 15.83 1.74
C GLU A 271 -32.03 14.88 2.70
N ALA A 272 -32.75 14.11 3.53
CA ALA A 272 -32.13 13.32 4.59
C ALA A 272 -32.74 11.92 4.67
N ASN A 273 -31.93 10.87 4.43
CA ASN A 273 -32.38 9.48 4.27
C ASN A 273 -31.32 8.49 4.80
N ASN A 274 -31.73 7.43 5.52
CA ASN A 274 -30.92 6.27 5.94
C ASN A 274 -29.45 6.59 6.32
N GLY A 275 -29.22 7.38 7.36
CA GLY A 275 -27.86 7.78 7.78
C GLY A 275 -27.22 8.95 7.01
N SER A 276 -27.81 9.47 5.92
CA SER A 276 -27.19 10.47 5.04
C SER A 276 -28.02 11.73 4.80
N VAL A 277 -27.36 12.79 4.33
CA VAL A 277 -27.91 14.10 3.97
C VAL A 277 -27.41 14.54 2.60
N LYS A 278 -28.25 15.19 1.80
CA LYS A 278 -27.90 15.74 0.48
C LYS A 278 -28.26 17.22 0.40
N GLY A 279 -27.30 18.06 0.01
CA GLY A 279 -27.51 19.49 -0.17
C GLY A 279 -28.43 19.76 -1.36
N LEU A 280 -29.55 20.45 -1.15
CA LEU A 280 -30.51 20.79 -2.21
C LEU A 280 -30.35 22.22 -2.69
N ARG A 281 -29.99 23.15 -1.81
CA ARG A 281 -29.83 24.58 -2.09
C ARG A 281 -28.92 25.21 -1.04
N PRO A 282 -28.17 26.29 -1.36
CA PRO A 282 -27.39 27.00 -0.35
C PRO A 282 -28.26 27.45 0.83
N GLY A 283 -27.77 27.25 2.04
CA GLY A 283 -28.52 27.46 3.28
C GLY A 283 -28.07 26.52 4.40
N SER A 284 -28.82 26.47 5.50
CA SER A 284 -28.56 25.53 6.60
C SER A 284 -29.84 24.82 7.04
N ALA A 285 -29.74 23.55 7.45
CA ALA A 285 -30.84 22.75 8.00
C ALA A 285 -30.38 21.91 9.20
N ASN A 286 -31.26 21.64 10.17
CA ASN A 286 -31.02 20.68 11.24
C ASN A 286 -31.56 19.30 10.86
N VAL A 287 -30.81 18.26 11.23
CA VAL A 287 -31.12 16.86 10.91
C VAL A 287 -31.01 16.01 12.17
N ARG A 288 -32.01 15.18 12.46
CA ARG A 288 -32.01 14.22 13.56
C ARG A 288 -32.01 12.81 13.03
N MET A 289 -31.13 11.98 13.55
CA MET A 289 -31.13 10.54 13.35
C MET A 289 -31.67 9.83 14.60
N ILE A 290 -32.40 8.73 14.39
CA ILE A 290 -32.91 7.82 15.42
C ILE A 290 -32.49 6.39 15.04
N THR A 291 -31.89 5.65 15.97
CA THR A 291 -31.48 4.24 15.75
C THR A 291 -32.68 3.31 15.58
N ASN A 292 -32.52 2.18 14.89
CA ASN A 292 -33.58 1.17 14.65
C ASN A 292 -34.25 0.64 15.92
N ASP A 293 -33.48 0.48 17.00
CA ASP A 293 -34.01 0.07 18.31
C ASP A 293 -34.89 1.14 18.97
N GLY A 294 -34.99 2.33 18.34
CA GLY A 294 -35.80 3.47 18.75
C GLY A 294 -35.25 4.25 19.95
N ASN A 295 -34.14 3.82 20.55
CA ASN A 295 -33.72 4.30 21.87
C ASN A 295 -32.72 5.46 21.83
N HIS A 296 -31.97 5.65 20.74
CA HIS A 296 -30.93 6.68 20.66
C HIS A 296 -31.23 7.70 19.57
N LYS A 297 -31.12 9.00 19.94
CA LYS A 297 -31.43 10.15 19.07
C LYS A 297 -30.21 11.07 18.97
N VAL A 298 -29.82 11.45 17.77
CA VAL A 298 -28.61 12.28 17.51
C VAL A 298 -28.94 13.43 16.56
N ASP A 299 -28.52 14.65 16.90
CA ASP A 299 -28.82 15.89 16.16
C ASP A 299 -27.58 16.47 15.45
N PHE A 300 -27.79 16.97 14.23
CA PHE A 300 -26.81 17.58 13.34
C PHE A 300 -27.35 18.90 12.76
N LYS A 301 -26.45 19.77 12.30
CA LYS A 301 -26.71 20.96 11.49
C LYS A 301 -25.90 20.85 10.20
N VAL A 302 -26.50 21.13 9.06
CA VAL A 302 -25.90 20.94 7.74
C VAL A 302 -25.92 22.28 7.01
N ASN A 303 -24.78 22.75 6.49
CA ASN A 303 -24.59 23.98 5.73
C ASN A 303 -24.32 23.65 4.25
N VAL A 304 -24.86 24.43 3.32
CA VAL A 304 -24.74 24.20 1.87
C VAL A 304 -24.14 25.43 1.16
N VAL A 305 -23.06 25.29 0.37
CA VAL A 305 -22.27 26.39 -0.29
C VAL A 305 -22.39 26.45 -1.84
N ALA A 306 -22.05 27.58 -2.50
CA ALA A 306 -22.39 27.92 -3.91
C ALA A 306 -21.23 27.94 -4.97
N ALA A 307 -21.59 28.12 -6.26
CA ALA A 307 -20.89 27.87 -7.56
C ALA A 307 -19.56 28.59 -7.95
N LYS A 308 -18.83 28.01 -8.94
CA LYS A 308 -17.52 28.44 -9.49
C LYS A 308 -17.53 29.00 -10.95
N PHE A 309 -18.63 28.91 -11.73
CA PHE A 309 -18.71 29.40 -13.14
C PHE A 309 -19.97 30.26 -13.41
N ASP A 310 -19.87 31.25 -14.30
CA ASP A 310 -20.93 32.26 -14.51
C ASP A 310 -22.02 31.84 -15.52
N ASP A 311 -21.71 30.94 -16.47
CA ASP A 311 -22.56 30.58 -17.61
C ASP A 311 -23.32 29.25 -17.46
N ILE A 312 -23.22 28.64 -16.28
CA ILE A 312 -23.95 27.41 -15.92
C ILE A 312 -25.26 27.70 -15.19
N LYS A 313 -25.52 28.97 -14.87
CA LYS A 313 -26.74 29.41 -14.21
C LYS A 313 -27.97 29.00 -15.02
N ASP A 314 -28.93 28.36 -14.36
CA ASP A 314 -30.15 27.81 -14.97
C ASP A 314 -29.92 26.58 -15.88
N ASN A 315 -28.70 26.02 -15.93
CA ASN A 315 -28.43 24.74 -16.58
C ASN A 315 -28.98 23.58 -15.74
N LYS A 316 -29.59 22.57 -16.39
CA LYS A 316 -30.14 21.39 -15.72
C LYS A 316 -29.11 20.63 -14.85
N TYR A 317 -27.83 20.69 -15.24
CA TYR A 317 -26.69 19.97 -14.64
C TYR A 317 -25.71 20.89 -13.91
N GLU A 318 -26.11 22.12 -13.55
CA GLU A 318 -25.30 23.11 -12.82
C GLU A 318 -24.56 22.50 -11.63
N LYS A 319 -25.27 21.75 -10.78
CA LYS A 319 -24.72 21.09 -9.57
C LYS A 319 -23.65 20.03 -9.87
N ASP A 320 -23.80 19.30 -10.97
CA ASP A 320 -22.86 18.24 -11.34
C ASP A 320 -21.57 18.83 -11.92
N ILE A 321 -21.70 19.91 -12.68
CA ILE A 321 -20.57 20.70 -13.17
C ILE A 321 -19.80 21.29 -11.98
N GLU A 322 -20.49 21.88 -11.00
CA GLU A 322 -19.86 22.40 -9.78
C GLU A 322 -19.15 21.31 -8.97
N TYR A 323 -19.81 20.16 -8.79
CA TYR A 323 -19.26 19.01 -8.07
C TYR A 323 -17.90 18.56 -8.64
N LEU A 324 -17.82 18.43 -9.97
CA LEU A 324 -16.60 18.02 -10.65
C LEU A 324 -15.55 19.15 -10.68
N ALA A 325 -15.96 20.42 -10.76
CA ALA A 325 -15.05 21.57 -10.82
C ALA A 325 -14.44 21.94 -9.46
N ALA A 326 -15.16 21.64 -8.36
CA ALA A 326 -14.65 21.76 -7.00
C ALA A 326 -13.51 20.76 -6.74
N ARG A 327 -13.58 19.58 -7.37
CA ARG A 327 -12.57 18.51 -7.33
C ARG A 327 -11.48 18.66 -8.41
N GLU A 328 -11.53 19.74 -9.19
CA GLU A 328 -10.64 20.01 -10.32
C GLU A 328 -10.65 18.95 -11.44
N TYR A 329 -11.65 18.07 -11.46
CA TYR A 329 -11.82 17.04 -12.49
C TYR A 329 -12.20 17.63 -13.84
N ILE A 330 -12.86 18.78 -13.83
CA ILE A 330 -13.20 19.54 -15.02
C ILE A 330 -12.77 20.99 -14.87
N SER A 331 -12.36 21.60 -15.98
CA SER A 331 -11.97 23.00 -16.07
C SER A 331 -12.89 23.77 -17.01
N GLY A 332 -13.06 25.06 -16.73
CA GLY A 332 -13.73 25.98 -17.65
C GLY A 332 -12.95 26.16 -18.95
N SER A 333 -13.61 26.79 -19.93
CA SER A 333 -13.04 27.19 -21.22
C SER A 333 -12.15 28.45 -21.16
N GLY A 334 -12.05 29.08 -19.99
CA GLY A 334 -11.47 30.42 -19.80
C GLY A 334 -12.51 31.46 -19.38
N ASP A 335 -12.07 32.64 -18.95
CA ASP A 335 -12.92 33.83 -18.67
C ASP A 335 -14.12 33.59 -17.72
N GLY A 336 -13.99 32.65 -16.78
CA GLY A 336 -15.08 32.31 -15.82
C GLY A 336 -16.20 31.45 -16.40
N LYS A 337 -16.04 30.87 -17.60
CA LYS A 337 -17.09 30.11 -18.33
C LYS A 337 -16.79 28.62 -18.51
N TYR A 338 -17.83 27.80 -18.55
CA TYR A 338 -17.78 26.35 -18.80
C TYR A 338 -18.21 25.94 -20.23
N ASN A 339 -19.07 26.72 -20.88
CA ASN A 339 -19.74 26.44 -22.16
C ASN A 339 -20.52 25.11 -22.17
N PRO A 340 -21.59 24.97 -21.37
CA PRO A 340 -22.28 23.69 -21.15
C PRO A 340 -22.83 23.02 -22.42
N TYR A 341 -23.26 23.79 -23.41
CA TYR A 341 -23.98 23.27 -24.60
C TYR A 341 -23.09 22.98 -25.81
N ASN A 342 -21.76 23.11 -25.70
CA ASN A 342 -20.87 22.71 -26.79
C ASN A 342 -20.84 21.18 -26.90
N ASN A 343 -20.77 20.68 -28.14
CA ASN A 343 -20.52 19.26 -28.40
C ASN A 343 -19.12 18.87 -27.94
N VAL A 344 -18.95 17.59 -27.58
CA VAL A 344 -17.68 17.03 -27.09
C VAL A 344 -17.07 16.13 -28.15
N THR A 345 -15.79 16.30 -28.43
CA THR A 345 -15.01 15.40 -29.30
C THR A 345 -14.43 14.21 -28.53
N ARG A 346 -14.10 13.10 -29.22
CA ARG A 346 -13.43 11.93 -28.60
C ARG A 346 -12.15 12.32 -27.86
N ALA A 347 -11.34 13.20 -28.45
CA ALA A 347 -10.13 13.75 -27.83
C ALA A 347 -10.42 14.46 -26.48
N GLU A 348 -11.47 15.28 -26.43
CA GLU A 348 -11.87 15.99 -25.22
C GLU A 348 -12.42 15.03 -24.15
N LEU A 349 -13.25 14.05 -24.54
CA LEU A 349 -13.79 13.04 -23.63
C LEU A 349 -12.69 12.28 -22.90
N TYR A 350 -11.76 11.67 -23.65
CA TYR A 350 -10.69 10.86 -23.04
C TYR A 350 -9.69 11.71 -22.27
N THR A 351 -9.45 12.95 -22.70
CA THR A 351 -8.67 13.92 -21.90
C THR A 351 -9.32 14.17 -20.54
N MET A 352 -10.64 14.39 -20.52
CA MET A 352 -11.37 14.63 -19.29
C MET A 352 -11.42 13.38 -18.40
N ALA A 353 -11.69 12.21 -18.97
CA ALA A 353 -11.72 10.95 -18.21
C ALA A 353 -10.36 10.65 -17.56
N VAL A 354 -9.27 10.75 -18.31
CA VAL A 354 -7.90 10.51 -17.80
C VAL A 354 -7.55 11.48 -16.67
N LYS A 355 -7.90 12.77 -16.81
CA LYS A 355 -7.69 13.77 -15.75
C LYS A 355 -8.55 13.52 -14.53
N ALA A 356 -9.83 13.25 -14.73
CA ALA A 356 -10.77 13.01 -13.63
C ALA A 356 -10.42 11.75 -12.84
N MET A 357 -9.86 10.75 -13.52
CA MET A 357 -9.32 9.55 -12.90
C MET A 357 -7.91 9.72 -12.33
N GLY A 358 -7.29 10.90 -12.47
CA GLY A 358 -5.98 11.22 -11.90
C GLY A 358 -4.81 10.39 -12.43
N TYR A 359 -4.92 9.83 -13.65
CA TYR A 359 -3.80 9.14 -14.30
C TYR A 359 -2.74 10.13 -14.78
N ASP A 360 -1.47 9.75 -14.64
CA ASP A 360 -0.40 10.28 -15.49
C ASP A 360 -0.52 9.58 -16.86
N LEU A 361 -0.50 10.25 -18.01
CA LEU A 361 0.60 11.07 -18.49
C LEU A 361 1.64 10.19 -19.22
N LEU A 362 1.22 9.07 -19.82
CA LEU A 362 2.14 8.18 -20.54
C LEU A 362 2.86 8.91 -21.69
N ARG A 363 4.19 8.84 -21.67
CA ARG A 363 5.06 9.34 -22.74
C ARG A 363 4.95 8.46 -24.00
N ALA A 364 5.32 9.03 -25.15
CA ALA A 364 5.38 8.29 -26.40
C ALA A 364 6.67 7.45 -26.48
N ARG A 365 6.53 6.15 -26.77
CA ARG A 365 7.65 5.26 -27.05
C ARG A 365 8.35 5.61 -28.36
N ASP A 366 9.66 5.81 -28.32
CA ASP A 366 10.49 5.94 -29.53
C ASP A 366 10.42 4.63 -30.34
N LYS A 367 10.12 4.75 -31.64
CA LYS A 367 9.99 3.64 -32.58
C LYS A 367 11.22 2.75 -32.72
N ASN A 368 12.38 3.27 -32.33
CA ASN A 368 13.65 2.56 -32.37
C ASN A 368 14.06 1.98 -31.00
N SER A 369 13.26 2.17 -29.94
CA SER A 369 13.56 1.63 -28.60
C SER A 369 13.23 0.14 -28.52
N PRO A 370 14.17 -0.72 -28.08
CA PRO A 370 13.91 -2.15 -27.84
C PRO A 370 12.75 -2.37 -26.85
N LYS A 371 12.18 -3.58 -26.82
CA LYS A 371 11.15 -3.95 -25.82
C LYS A 371 11.69 -3.71 -24.41
N VAL A 372 10.84 -3.16 -23.55
CA VAL A 372 11.12 -2.88 -22.13
C VAL A 372 11.53 -4.19 -21.44
N ALA A 373 12.70 -4.21 -20.80
CA ALA A 373 13.10 -5.35 -19.98
C ALA A 373 12.12 -5.50 -18.81
N GLY A 374 11.59 -6.71 -18.57
CA GLY A 374 10.65 -7.01 -17.47
C GLY A 374 9.15 -6.99 -17.81
N LEU A 375 8.73 -6.62 -19.03
CA LEU A 375 7.32 -6.67 -19.44
C LEU A 375 7.00 -7.93 -20.27
N ASN A 376 6.85 -9.09 -19.62
CA ASN A 376 6.19 -10.24 -20.23
C ASN A 376 4.65 -10.08 -20.12
N GLY A 377 4.06 -9.13 -20.85
CA GLY A 377 2.58 -9.06 -20.97
C GLY A 377 1.95 -7.68 -21.20
N TYR A 378 2.65 -6.57 -20.97
CA TYR A 378 2.14 -5.23 -21.26
C TYR A 378 2.80 -4.68 -22.53
N GLU A 379 2.08 -4.74 -23.66
CA GLU A 379 2.53 -4.14 -24.91
C GLU A 379 2.23 -2.63 -24.90
N TYR A 380 3.20 -1.83 -24.47
CA TYR A 380 3.15 -0.38 -24.70
C TYR A 380 3.34 -0.10 -26.20
N PRO A 381 2.37 0.56 -26.86
CA PRO A 381 2.40 0.75 -28.30
C PRO A 381 3.54 1.68 -28.74
N VAL A 382 4.22 1.26 -29.81
CA VAL A 382 5.34 1.93 -30.47
C VAL A 382 4.77 2.92 -31.49
N ASN A 383 4.89 4.23 -31.27
CA ASN A 383 4.08 5.26 -31.96
C ASN A 383 2.56 5.06 -31.79
N GLY A 384 1.77 6.08 -32.17
CA GLY A 384 0.35 6.26 -31.81
C GLY A 384 -0.40 4.94 -31.62
N VAL A 385 -1.07 4.78 -30.47
CA VAL A 385 -2.00 3.65 -30.22
C VAL A 385 -2.93 3.44 -31.42
N TYR A 386 -3.21 4.55 -32.10
CA TYR A 386 -4.01 4.65 -33.31
C TYR A 386 -3.22 5.40 -34.40
N ASP A 387 -3.44 5.02 -35.66
CA ASP A 387 -2.75 5.52 -36.86
C ASP A 387 -3.02 7.02 -37.13
N ASP A 388 -4.11 7.57 -36.57
CA ASP A 388 -4.55 8.96 -36.71
C ASP A 388 -4.24 9.85 -35.49
N VAL A 389 -3.34 9.40 -34.63
CA VAL A 389 -2.88 10.16 -33.45
C VAL A 389 -1.36 10.37 -33.52
N GLU A 390 -0.96 11.59 -33.88
CA GLU A 390 0.45 11.97 -33.94
C GLU A 390 0.98 12.30 -32.54
N VAL A 391 2.28 12.03 -32.30
CA VAL A 391 2.91 12.31 -30.98
C VAL A 391 2.79 13.79 -30.60
N SER A 392 2.82 14.69 -31.58
CA SER A 392 2.67 16.14 -31.38
C SER A 392 1.25 16.61 -31.10
N ASP A 393 0.23 15.76 -31.25
CA ASP A 393 -1.16 16.17 -30.97
C ASP A 393 -1.36 16.43 -29.48
N TRP A 394 -2.09 17.50 -29.15
CA TRP A 394 -2.31 17.92 -27.77
C TRP A 394 -2.99 16.84 -26.92
N PHE A 395 -3.79 15.98 -27.55
CA PHE A 395 -4.51 14.87 -26.92
C PHE A 395 -3.75 13.53 -26.93
N SER A 396 -2.61 13.43 -27.63
CA SER A 396 -1.96 12.15 -27.93
C SER A 396 -1.63 11.32 -26.67
N ARG A 397 -1.09 11.98 -25.65
CA ARG A 397 -0.75 11.39 -24.35
C ARG A 397 -2.00 10.95 -23.57
N TYR A 398 -3.12 11.66 -23.71
CA TYR A 398 -4.37 11.30 -23.03
C TYR A 398 -5.00 10.06 -23.67
N ILE A 399 -5.07 10.02 -25.00
CA ILE A 399 -5.57 8.84 -25.73
C ILE A 399 -4.72 7.60 -25.44
N ARG A 400 -3.38 7.77 -25.41
CA ARG A 400 -2.46 6.69 -25.02
C ARG A 400 -2.72 6.18 -23.62
N THR A 401 -2.85 7.10 -22.66
CA THR A 401 -3.15 6.78 -21.26
C THR A 401 -4.50 6.06 -21.14
N ALA A 402 -5.53 6.56 -21.81
CA ALA A 402 -6.87 5.98 -21.81
C ALA A 402 -6.91 4.57 -22.39
N SER A 403 -6.15 4.29 -23.46
CA SER A 403 -6.03 2.95 -24.02
C SER A 403 -5.39 1.98 -23.04
N VAL A 404 -4.22 2.32 -22.47
CA VAL A 404 -3.50 1.44 -21.52
C VAL A 404 -4.31 1.24 -20.23
N ALA A 405 -5.07 2.25 -19.81
CA ALA A 405 -5.99 2.16 -18.68
C ALA A 405 -7.28 1.39 -19.01
N ASN A 406 -7.46 0.84 -20.21
CA ASN A 406 -8.67 0.15 -20.66
C ASN A 406 -9.95 1.01 -20.56
N LEU A 407 -9.85 2.31 -20.82
CA LEU A 407 -10.98 3.24 -20.87
C LEU A 407 -11.62 3.34 -22.25
N ILE A 408 -10.87 2.99 -23.30
CA ILE A 408 -11.35 2.96 -24.69
C ILE A 408 -11.94 1.57 -24.95
N ALA A 409 -13.19 1.51 -25.40
CA ALA A 409 -13.80 0.25 -25.80
C ALA A 409 -13.33 -0.15 -27.20
N ASP A 410 -13.02 -1.42 -27.42
CA ASP A 410 -12.50 -1.93 -28.70
C ASP A 410 -13.42 -1.59 -29.89
N TYR A 411 -14.73 -1.62 -29.69
CA TYR A 411 -15.72 -1.32 -30.74
C TYR A 411 -15.78 0.17 -31.15
N ILE A 412 -15.09 1.07 -30.43
CA ILE A 412 -14.98 2.51 -30.79
C ILE A 412 -13.90 2.71 -31.85
N VAL A 413 -12.94 1.78 -31.95
CA VAL A 413 -11.79 1.86 -32.85
C VAL A 413 -12.19 1.38 -34.24
N ASP A 414 -11.95 2.21 -35.26
CA ASP A 414 -12.19 1.84 -36.67
C ASP A 414 -10.89 1.38 -37.33
N GLY A 415 -10.70 0.06 -37.35
CA GLY A 415 -9.43 -0.56 -37.74
C GLY A 415 -8.34 -0.21 -36.72
N ASN A 416 -7.48 0.75 -37.08
CA ASN A 416 -6.44 1.30 -36.21
C ASN A 416 -6.65 2.79 -35.91
N ASN A 417 -7.82 3.38 -36.20
CA ASN A 417 -8.07 4.81 -35.99
C ASN A 417 -9.04 5.04 -34.84
N ILE A 418 -8.84 6.12 -34.06
CA ILE A 418 -9.75 6.54 -32.98
C ILE A 418 -10.62 7.74 -33.36
N ASN A 419 -10.38 8.35 -34.52
CA ASN A 419 -11.02 9.56 -35.04
C ASN A 419 -11.18 10.65 -33.96
N PRO A 420 -10.07 11.20 -33.43
CA PRO A 420 -10.09 12.03 -32.22
C PRO A 420 -10.95 13.30 -32.33
N GLY A 421 -11.17 13.81 -33.55
CA GLY A 421 -11.99 14.99 -33.83
C GLY A 421 -13.49 14.72 -34.02
N GLU A 422 -13.93 13.46 -34.03
CA GLU A 422 -15.36 13.12 -34.13
C GLU A 422 -16.08 13.44 -32.82
N ASN A 423 -17.32 13.93 -32.95
CA ASN A 423 -18.18 14.17 -31.79
C ASN A 423 -18.60 12.83 -31.17
N ILE A 424 -18.60 12.74 -29.85
CA ILE A 424 -18.98 11.52 -29.16
C ILE A 424 -20.49 11.31 -29.21
N THR A 425 -20.87 10.04 -29.24
CA THR A 425 -22.23 9.55 -29.13
C THR A 425 -22.56 9.08 -27.71
N LYS A 426 -23.85 8.93 -27.41
CA LYS A 426 -24.32 8.51 -26.08
C LYS A 426 -23.87 7.11 -25.70
N LYS A 427 -23.79 6.20 -26.67
CA LYS A 427 -23.28 4.84 -26.45
C LYS A 427 -21.80 4.80 -26.09
N GLU A 428 -21.00 5.71 -26.65
CA GLU A 428 -19.58 5.83 -26.30
C GLU A 428 -19.41 6.41 -24.89
N LEU A 429 -20.27 7.35 -24.50
CA LEU A 429 -20.31 7.85 -23.12
C LEU A 429 -20.72 6.76 -22.11
N ALA A 430 -21.66 5.87 -22.46
CA ALA A 430 -21.99 4.70 -21.64
C ALA A 430 -20.75 3.81 -21.42
N ALA A 431 -20.05 3.49 -22.51
CA ALA A 431 -18.85 2.65 -22.50
C ALA A 431 -17.78 3.15 -21.52
N ILE A 432 -17.46 4.44 -21.58
CA ILE A 432 -16.45 5.02 -20.70
C ILE A 432 -16.95 5.15 -19.26
N SER A 433 -18.25 5.39 -19.03
CA SER A 433 -18.81 5.52 -17.68
C SER A 433 -18.66 4.25 -16.85
N VAL A 434 -18.94 3.08 -17.44
CA VAL A 434 -18.82 1.77 -16.76
C VAL A 434 -17.35 1.39 -16.52
N ARG A 435 -16.46 1.72 -17.46
CA ARG A 435 -15.01 1.51 -17.32
C ARG A 435 -14.40 2.42 -16.27
N ALA A 436 -14.76 3.70 -16.28
CA ALA A 436 -14.31 4.67 -15.28
C ALA A 436 -14.73 4.26 -13.87
N TYR A 437 -15.98 3.82 -13.67
CA TYR A 437 -16.44 3.30 -12.38
C TYR A 437 -15.62 2.08 -11.92
N LYS A 438 -15.43 1.11 -12.82
CA LYS A 438 -14.66 -0.11 -12.51
C LYS A 438 -13.23 0.22 -12.11
N ASN A 439 -12.56 1.08 -12.86
CA ASN A 439 -11.19 1.48 -12.55
C ASN A 439 -11.09 2.32 -11.27
N ALA A 440 -12.10 3.16 -10.99
CA ALA A 440 -12.15 4.02 -9.81
C ALA A 440 -12.47 3.25 -8.51
N THR A 441 -13.04 2.05 -8.59
CA THR A 441 -13.50 1.27 -7.41
C THR A 441 -12.88 -0.12 -7.29
N GLY A 442 -12.33 -0.65 -8.39
CA GLY A 442 -11.95 -2.05 -8.53
C GLY A 442 -13.13 -3.02 -8.66
N LEU A 443 -14.38 -2.53 -8.71
CA LEU A 443 -15.60 -3.34 -8.69
C LEU A 443 -16.19 -3.51 -10.09
N ASP A 444 -16.74 -4.69 -10.36
CA ASP A 444 -17.56 -4.89 -11.56
C ASP A 444 -18.88 -4.11 -11.48
N ASN A 445 -19.39 -3.71 -12.64
CA ASN A 445 -20.66 -3.02 -12.76
C ASN A 445 -21.82 -4.03 -12.69
N ASP A 446 -22.96 -3.63 -12.13
CA ASP A 446 -24.17 -4.44 -12.20
C ASP A 446 -24.59 -4.63 -13.67
N SER A 447 -24.93 -5.87 -14.03
CA SER A 447 -25.45 -6.18 -15.36
C SER A 447 -26.89 -5.67 -15.50
N GLY A 448 -27.14 -4.81 -16.48
CA GLY A 448 -28.50 -4.37 -16.81
C GLY A 448 -29.23 -5.34 -17.73
N ASP A 449 -30.56 -5.23 -17.76
CA ASP A 449 -31.41 -6.00 -18.67
C ASP A 449 -31.57 -5.28 -20.02
N VAL A 450 -30.93 -5.83 -21.05
CA VAL A 450 -30.95 -5.32 -22.42
C VAL A 450 -32.37 -5.28 -23.01
N SER A 451 -33.28 -6.16 -22.56
CA SER A 451 -34.64 -6.25 -23.09
C SER A 451 -35.52 -5.05 -22.73
N LEU A 452 -35.11 -4.26 -21.74
CA LEU A 452 -35.82 -3.06 -21.29
C LEU A 452 -35.49 -1.82 -22.15
N ILE A 453 -34.60 -1.93 -23.15
CA ILE A 453 -34.13 -0.82 -23.95
C ILE A 453 -34.51 -1.05 -25.41
N SER A 454 -35.47 -0.26 -25.90
CA SER A 454 -36.22 -0.57 -27.13
C SER A 454 -35.46 -0.31 -28.43
N ASP A 455 -34.41 0.53 -28.43
CA ASP A 455 -33.75 1.04 -29.63
C ASP A 455 -32.32 0.53 -29.86
N ILE A 456 -31.84 -0.43 -29.06
CA ILE A 456 -30.45 -0.92 -29.13
C ILE A 456 -30.28 -2.31 -29.77
N ALA A 457 -31.37 -2.94 -30.24
CA ALA A 457 -31.33 -4.30 -30.78
C ALA A 457 -30.36 -4.49 -31.96
N HIS A 458 -30.12 -3.41 -32.73
CA HIS A 458 -29.27 -3.39 -33.91
C HIS A 458 -27.76 -3.25 -33.60
N LEU A 459 -27.40 -2.95 -32.35
CA LEU A 459 -26.02 -2.75 -31.92
C LEU A 459 -25.28 -4.08 -31.69
N LEU A 460 -23.98 -4.01 -31.45
CA LEU A 460 -23.15 -5.12 -31.00
C LEU A 460 -23.51 -5.52 -29.56
N ASP A 461 -23.24 -6.78 -29.20
CA ASP A 461 -23.62 -7.28 -27.87
C ASP A 461 -22.83 -6.62 -26.73
N GLU A 462 -21.59 -6.18 -26.99
CA GLU A 462 -20.81 -5.41 -26.02
C GLU A 462 -21.36 -4.00 -25.83
N GLU A 463 -21.74 -3.31 -26.92
CA GLU A 463 -22.42 -2.01 -26.86
C GLU A 463 -23.71 -2.12 -26.03
N LYS A 464 -24.51 -3.16 -26.25
CA LYS A 464 -25.74 -3.41 -25.49
C LYS A 464 -25.47 -3.61 -24.00
N LYS A 465 -24.41 -4.34 -23.64
CA LYS A 465 -24.02 -4.59 -22.25
C LYS A 465 -23.60 -3.30 -21.56
N ASP A 466 -22.72 -2.52 -22.20
CA ASP A 466 -22.24 -1.25 -21.65
C ASP A 466 -23.40 -0.26 -21.45
N ILE A 467 -24.30 -0.16 -22.42
CA ILE A 467 -25.52 0.65 -22.31
C ILE A 467 -26.39 0.15 -21.14
N ALA A 468 -26.72 -1.13 -21.10
CA ALA A 468 -27.60 -1.69 -20.07
C ALA A 468 -27.00 -1.53 -18.67
N SER A 469 -25.70 -1.76 -18.51
CA SER A 469 -24.99 -1.52 -17.25
C SER A 469 -24.97 -0.05 -16.88
N SER A 470 -24.71 0.88 -17.80
CA SER A 470 -24.75 2.32 -17.49
C SER A 470 -26.13 2.78 -16.99
N VAL A 471 -27.20 2.24 -17.56
CA VAL A 471 -28.59 2.50 -17.14
C VAL A 471 -28.88 1.87 -15.78
N LYS A 472 -28.53 0.59 -15.60
CA LYS A 472 -28.72 -0.12 -14.32
C LYS A 472 -27.94 0.55 -13.18
N MET A 473 -26.75 1.05 -13.50
CA MET A 473 -25.91 1.77 -12.55
C MET A 473 -26.43 3.19 -12.26
N GLY A 474 -27.38 3.70 -13.03
CA GLY A 474 -27.93 5.05 -12.88
C GLY A 474 -26.96 6.14 -13.35
N PHE A 475 -26.01 5.79 -14.24
CA PHE A 475 -25.11 6.76 -14.84
C PHE A 475 -25.82 7.54 -15.96
N ILE A 476 -26.64 6.85 -16.75
CA ILE A 476 -27.37 7.38 -17.89
C ILE A 476 -28.85 6.98 -17.80
N GLU A 477 -29.76 7.93 -18.02
CA GLU A 477 -31.22 7.71 -17.96
C GLU A 477 -31.81 7.37 -19.35
N LEU A 478 -32.89 6.57 -19.36
CA LEU A 478 -33.71 6.31 -20.56
C LEU A 478 -34.78 7.39 -20.74
N GLU A 479 -35.11 7.68 -21.99
CA GLU A 479 -36.23 8.56 -22.35
C GLU A 479 -37.32 7.75 -23.07
N ASN A 480 -38.46 7.50 -22.41
CA ASN A 480 -39.54 6.67 -22.93
C ASN A 480 -39.06 5.29 -23.42
N ASP A 481 -38.31 4.57 -22.57
CA ASP A 481 -37.70 3.27 -22.85
C ASP A 481 -36.71 3.25 -24.05
N MET A 482 -36.25 4.43 -24.49
CA MET A 482 -35.21 4.58 -25.52
C MET A 482 -33.93 5.15 -24.93
N PHE A 483 -32.79 4.64 -25.39
CA PHE A 483 -31.47 5.12 -24.99
C PHE A 483 -30.95 6.26 -25.90
N LYS A 484 -31.26 6.20 -27.19
CA LYS A 484 -30.74 7.06 -28.29
C LYS A 484 -29.23 6.91 -28.48
N PRO A 485 -28.74 5.75 -28.95
CA PRO A 485 -27.32 5.42 -28.96
C PRO A 485 -26.44 6.37 -29.77
N ASP A 486 -26.95 6.89 -30.89
CA ASP A 486 -26.19 7.76 -31.82
C ASP A 486 -26.37 9.27 -31.53
N GLU A 487 -27.04 9.63 -30.43
CA GLU A 487 -27.20 11.04 -30.03
C GLU A 487 -25.84 11.66 -29.69
N ILE A 488 -25.57 12.85 -30.24
CA ILE A 488 -24.33 13.59 -30.01
C ILE A 488 -24.40 14.34 -28.67
N ILE A 489 -23.31 14.28 -27.91
CA ILE A 489 -23.32 14.69 -26.49
C ILE A 489 -22.71 16.08 -26.27
N THR A 490 -23.35 16.84 -25.37
CA THR A 490 -22.89 18.14 -24.89
C THR A 490 -22.03 18.03 -23.62
N ARG A 491 -21.25 19.08 -23.33
CA ARG A 491 -20.34 19.13 -22.17
C ARG A 491 -21.06 18.96 -20.83
N ASP A 492 -22.21 19.58 -20.65
CA ASP A 492 -23.02 19.48 -19.44
C ASP A 492 -23.56 18.06 -19.19
N TYR A 493 -24.04 17.38 -20.23
CA TYR A 493 -24.50 16.00 -20.12
C TYR A 493 -23.36 15.04 -19.80
N MET A 494 -22.19 15.23 -20.42
CA MET A 494 -20.99 14.48 -20.04
C MET A 494 -20.61 14.71 -18.57
N ALA A 495 -20.62 15.96 -18.09
CA ALA A 495 -20.35 16.27 -16.69
C ALA A 495 -21.35 15.60 -15.74
N HIS A 496 -22.63 15.59 -16.09
CA HIS A 496 -23.66 14.88 -15.33
C HIS A 496 -23.35 13.38 -15.20
N VAL A 497 -23.02 12.71 -16.30
CA VAL A 497 -22.70 11.27 -16.29
C VAL A 497 -21.46 10.99 -15.44
N PHE A 498 -20.37 11.75 -15.60
CA PHE A 498 -19.18 11.57 -14.77
C PHE A 498 -19.43 11.89 -13.29
N ALA A 499 -20.23 12.92 -12.98
CA ALA A 499 -20.62 13.20 -11.60
C ALA A 499 -21.36 12.01 -10.98
N ASN A 500 -22.29 11.38 -11.71
CA ASN A 500 -22.96 10.17 -11.24
C ASN A 500 -21.98 9.02 -11.01
N VAL A 501 -21.02 8.81 -11.93
CA VAL A 501 -19.96 7.80 -11.79
C VAL A 501 -19.14 8.04 -10.53
N PHE A 502 -18.60 9.25 -10.35
CA PHE A 502 -17.74 9.57 -9.21
C PHE A 502 -18.49 9.59 -7.88
N LYS A 503 -19.71 10.13 -7.81
CA LYS A 503 -20.55 10.04 -6.60
C LYS A 503 -20.79 8.58 -6.20
N LYS A 504 -21.03 7.71 -7.18
CA LYS A 504 -21.24 6.28 -6.93
C LYS A 504 -19.93 5.57 -6.55
N ALA A 505 -18.79 5.97 -7.12
CA ALA A 505 -17.47 5.46 -6.76
C ALA A 505 -17.06 5.90 -5.35
N GLU A 506 -17.24 7.18 -5.00
CA GLU A 506 -17.01 7.73 -3.66
C GLU A 506 -17.81 6.97 -2.60
N ALA A 507 -19.08 6.64 -2.89
CA ALA A 507 -19.94 5.83 -2.04
C ALA A 507 -19.43 4.38 -1.82
N LYS A 508 -18.49 3.91 -2.64
CA LYS A 508 -17.82 2.60 -2.50
C LYS A 508 -16.38 2.71 -1.98
N GLY A 509 -15.88 3.92 -1.74
CA GLY A 509 -14.46 4.16 -1.52
C GLY A 509 -13.76 4.35 -2.86
N LEU A 510 -13.60 5.61 -3.28
CA LEU A 510 -12.79 5.95 -4.43
C LEU A 510 -11.36 5.46 -4.16
N LEU A 511 -10.86 4.59 -5.03
CA LEU A 511 -9.51 4.07 -4.86
C LEU A 511 -8.50 5.15 -5.27
N PRO A 512 -7.30 5.13 -4.66
CA PRO A 512 -6.15 5.78 -5.23
C PRO A 512 -5.97 5.31 -6.67
N VAL A 513 -5.53 6.21 -7.53
CA VAL A 513 -5.24 5.93 -8.92
C VAL A 513 -4.09 4.94 -8.99
N VAL A 514 -4.35 3.78 -9.59
CA VAL A 514 -3.32 2.76 -9.81
C VAL A 514 -2.24 3.32 -10.74
N ALA A 515 -0.97 3.24 -10.33
CA ALA A 515 0.14 3.55 -11.20
C ALA A 515 0.08 2.68 -12.47
N LEU A 516 -0.01 3.30 -13.65
CA LEU A 516 0.20 2.58 -14.91
C LEU A 516 1.65 2.06 -14.93
N ASP A 517 1.91 0.91 -15.56
CA ASP A 517 3.24 0.29 -15.53
C ASP A 517 4.32 1.27 -16.01
N VAL A 518 5.50 1.18 -15.38
CA VAL A 518 6.59 2.13 -15.60
C VAL A 518 7.43 1.66 -16.78
N GLU A 519 7.42 2.46 -17.84
CA GLU A 519 8.24 2.23 -19.02
C GLU A 519 9.63 2.85 -18.84
N VAL A 520 10.67 2.01 -18.79
CA VAL A 520 12.09 2.43 -18.86
C VAL A 520 12.66 1.98 -20.20
N TYR A 521 13.24 2.91 -20.97
CA TYR A 521 13.79 2.57 -22.28
C TYR A 521 15.11 1.83 -22.17
N ALA A 522 15.21 0.70 -22.88
CA ALA A 522 16.44 -0.05 -23.03
C ALA A 522 17.46 0.72 -23.89
N ALA A 523 18.74 0.38 -23.73
CA ALA A 523 19.81 0.86 -24.61
C ALA A 523 19.54 0.45 -26.08
N ARG A 524 19.61 1.41 -27.00
CA ARG A 524 19.48 1.13 -28.44
C ARG A 524 20.80 0.63 -29.03
N GLU A 525 20.70 -0.19 -30.08
CA GLU A 525 21.87 -0.53 -30.89
C GLU A 525 22.27 0.69 -31.74
N LYS A 526 23.53 1.13 -31.64
CA LYS A 526 24.08 2.25 -32.42
C LYS A 526 25.03 1.77 -33.51
N THR A 527 25.95 0.87 -33.17
CA THR A 527 27.11 0.52 -34.04
C THR A 527 27.32 -0.97 -34.26
N GLY A 528 26.69 -1.83 -33.46
CA GLY A 528 26.96 -3.25 -33.31
C GLY A 528 28.26 -3.55 -32.55
N ILE A 529 29.01 -2.54 -32.08
CA ILE A 529 30.34 -2.74 -31.49
C ILE A 529 30.22 -3.24 -30.05
N VAL A 530 30.78 -4.43 -29.83
CA VAL A 530 30.94 -5.05 -28.52
C VAL A 530 32.42 -5.06 -28.13
N VAL A 531 32.74 -4.42 -27.01
CA VAL A 531 34.09 -4.35 -26.45
C VAL A 531 34.25 -5.46 -25.41
N ASP A 532 35.33 -6.24 -25.54
CA ASP A 532 35.69 -7.30 -24.60
C ASP A 532 36.72 -6.78 -23.61
N PHE A 533 36.38 -6.82 -22.32
CA PHE A 533 37.24 -6.34 -21.23
C PHE A 533 38.63 -7.01 -21.22
N ALA A 534 38.72 -8.29 -21.61
CA ALA A 534 39.99 -9.01 -21.62
C ALA A 534 41.01 -8.40 -22.60
N LYS A 535 40.57 -7.67 -23.63
CA LYS A 535 41.45 -6.98 -24.59
C LYS A 535 42.21 -5.81 -23.99
N PHE A 536 41.74 -5.30 -22.85
CA PHE A 536 42.40 -4.22 -22.11
C PHE A 536 43.39 -4.75 -21.08
N GLY A 537 43.60 -6.08 -21.00
CA GLY A 537 44.51 -6.68 -20.04
C GLY A 537 43.89 -6.99 -18.68
N GLY A 538 42.57 -6.94 -18.57
CA GLY A 538 41.84 -7.37 -17.38
C GLY A 538 42.16 -8.82 -17.01
N LYS A 539 42.43 -9.08 -15.72
CA LYS A 539 42.81 -10.40 -15.20
C LYS A 539 41.81 -10.90 -14.18
N GLN A 540 41.45 -12.17 -14.35
CA GLN A 540 40.66 -12.91 -13.38
C GLN A 540 41.55 -13.49 -12.28
N PHE A 541 40.95 -13.79 -11.13
CA PHE A 541 41.57 -14.60 -10.08
C PHE A 541 40.64 -15.74 -9.64
N ASN A 542 41.18 -16.74 -8.94
CA ASN A 542 40.45 -17.84 -8.34
C ASN A 542 40.38 -17.63 -6.81
N PRO A 543 39.21 -17.33 -6.22
CA PRO A 543 39.11 -17.01 -4.80
C PRO A 543 39.44 -18.17 -3.86
N GLN A 544 39.48 -19.43 -4.34
CA GLN A 544 39.82 -20.60 -3.54
C GLN A 544 41.31 -20.91 -3.50
N THR A 545 42.10 -20.41 -4.45
CA THR A 545 43.50 -20.84 -4.64
C THR A 545 44.50 -19.69 -4.76
N ASP A 546 44.07 -18.54 -5.27
CA ASP A 546 44.93 -17.36 -5.38
C ASP A 546 44.99 -16.62 -4.05
N LYS A 547 46.20 -16.22 -3.65
CA LYS A 547 46.40 -15.47 -2.41
C LYS A 547 45.91 -14.03 -2.56
N PRO A 548 45.33 -13.42 -1.50
CA PRO A 548 44.86 -12.03 -1.57
C PRO A 548 45.92 -11.04 -2.07
N GLU A 549 47.18 -11.20 -1.66
CA GLU A 549 48.30 -10.33 -2.07
C GLU A 549 48.68 -10.42 -3.56
N ASP A 550 48.26 -11.48 -4.25
CA ASP A 550 48.59 -11.74 -5.66
C ASP A 550 47.48 -11.27 -6.62
N ARG A 551 46.34 -10.79 -6.11
CA ARG A 551 45.19 -10.35 -6.90
C ARG A 551 45.51 -9.10 -7.72
N PHE A 552 45.31 -9.16 -9.03
CA PHE A 552 45.58 -8.05 -9.94
C PHE A 552 44.48 -6.98 -9.86
N ASP A 553 44.86 -5.73 -9.59
CA ASP A 553 43.94 -4.59 -9.57
C ASP A 553 43.52 -4.20 -11.01
N ASN A 554 42.24 -4.42 -11.31
CA ASN A 554 41.66 -4.18 -12.63
C ASN A 554 41.19 -2.74 -12.87
N HIS A 555 41.32 -1.84 -11.88
CA HIS A 555 40.75 -0.49 -11.95
C HIS A 555 41.13 0.27 -13.23
N GLN A 556 42.42 0.38 -13.53
CA GLN A 556 42.88 1.12 -14.72
C GLN A 556 42.40 0.48 -16.02
N MET A 557 42.34 -0.86 -16.08
CA MET A 557 41.86 -1.56 -17.28
C MET A 557 40.38 -1.26 -17.54
N LEU A 558 39.58 -1.08 -16.48
CA LEU A 558 38.17 -0.71 -16.59
C LEU A 558 38.01 0.74 -17.05
N VAL A 559 38.80 1.65 -16.49
CA VAL A 559 38.84 3.05 -16.94
C VAL A 559 39.21 3.14 -18.42
N ASP A 560 40.25 2.43 -18.86
CA ASP A 560 40.70 2.42 -20.24
C ASP A 560 39.65 1.81 -21.19
N ALA A 561 39.01 0.71 -20.76
CA ALA A 561 37.95 0.06 -21.54
C ALA A 561 36.73 0.98 -21.72
N LEU A 562 36.30 1.68 -20.67
CA LEU A 562 35.18 2.63 -20.75
C LEU A 562 35.54 3.84 -21.61
N ALA A 563 36.76 4.39 -21.48
CA ALA A 563 37.22 5.48 -22.33
C ALA A 563 37.21 5.08 -23.81
N TYR A 564 37.68 3.87 -24.13
CA TYR A 564 37.63 3.34 -25.49
C TYR A 564 36.19 3.10 -25.97
N CYS A 565 35.31 2.54 -25.13
CA CYS A 565 33.89 2.37 -25.47
C CYS A 565 33.25 3.69 -25.89
N LYS A 566 33.59 4.78 -25.20
CA LYS A 566 33.13 6.13 -25.54
C LYS A 566 33.73 6.66 -26.84
N GLU A 567 35.03 6.45 -27.05
CA GLU A 567 35.74 6.84 -28.28
C GLU A 567 35.14 6.20 -29.53
N VAL A 568 34.85 4.90 -29.47
CA VAL A 568 34.32 4.14 -30.61
C VAL A 568 32.79 4.11 -30.69
N ASN A 569 32.11 4.79 -29.75
CA ASN A 569 30.66 4.76 -29.60
C ASN A 569 30.10 3.31 -29.54
N ALA A 570 30.73 2.48 -28.71
CA ALA A 570 30.33 1.10 -28.50
C ALA A 570 28.91 0.99 -27.93
N ASP A 571 28.26 -0.13 -28.23
CA ASP A 571 26.95 -0.47 -27.66
C ASP A 571 27.10 -1.20 -26.33
N LYS A 572 28.20 -1.93 -26.16
CA LYS A 572 28.38 -2.81 -25.00
C LYS A 572 29.83 -3.02 -24.60
N LEU A 573 30.08 -3.02 -23.29
CA LEU A 573 31.28 -3.60 -22.67
C LEU A 573 30.92 -4.94 -22.02
N VAL A 574 31.67 -5.99 -22.35
CA VAL A 574 31.45 -7.36 -21.86
C VAL A 574 32.63 -7.82 -21.00
N PHE A 575 32.31 -8.39 -19.84
CA PHE A 575 33.28 -9.09 -19.00
C PHE A 575 33.11 -10.60 -19.19
N PRO A 576 34.15 -11.32 -19.65
CA PRO A 576 34.14 -12.77 -19.60
C PRO A 576 33.92 -13.26 -18.17
N LYS A 577 33.03 -14.24 -17.97
CA LYS A 577 32.68 -14.76 -16.64
C LYS A 577 33.91 -15.10 -15.81
N GLY A 578 34.04 -14.49 -14.64
CA GLY A 578 35.12 -14.75 -13.68
C GLY A 578 35.11 -13.79 -12.49
N TYR A 579 36.12 -13.87 -11.63
CA TYR A 579 36.31 -12.94 -10.51
C TYR A 579 37.33 -11.86 -10.87
N TYR A 580 36.98 -10.59 -10.70
CA TYR A 580 37.85 -9.45 -10.98
C TYR A 580 38.05 -8.62 -9.71
N TYR A 581 39.31 -8.33 -9.39
CA TYR A 581 39.68 -7.62 -8.17
C TYR A 581 39.94 -6.13 -8.44
N PHE A 582 39.52 -5.27 -7.51
CA PHE A 582 39.67 -3.82 -7.56
C PHE A 582 40.16 -3.28 -6.21
N ALA A 583 41.26 -2.52 -6.22
CA ALA A 583 41.90 -2.01 -5.00
C ALA A 583 42.19 -0.50 -5.01
N THR A 584 42.22 0.13 -6.18
CA THR A 584 42.46 1.56 -6.32
C THR A 584 41.34 2.39 -5.66
N GLU A 585 41.71 3.30 -4.75
CA GLU A 585 40.80 4.23 -4.05
C GLU A 585 40.35 5.41 -4.94
N THR A 586 39.83 5.10 -6.12
CA THR A 586 39.29 6.08 -7.07
C THR A 586 37.99 5.54 -7.65
N ILE A 587 37.03 6.44 -7.88
CA ILE A 587 35.70 6.08 -8.38
C ILE A 587 35.80 5.78 -9.88
N VAL A 588 35.20 4.66 -10.33
CA VAL A 588 35.01 4.39 -11.77
C VAL A 588 33.86 5.26 -12.27
N ARG A 589 34.07 6.02 -13.35
CA ARG A 589 33.10 6.99 -13.87
C ARG A 589 32.48 6.54 -15.20
N LEU A 590 31.15 6.53 -15.23
CA LEU A 590 30.32 6.41 -16.42
C LEU A 590 29.69 7.79 -16.68
N ASP A 591 30.41 8.66 -17.38
CA ASP A 591 29.98 10.04 -17.58
C ASP A 591 29.47 10.25 -19.01
N LYS A 592 28.24 10.76 -19.17
CA LYS A 592 27.64 11.13 -20.46
C LYS A 592 27.63 9.98 -21.48
N PHE A 593 27.24 8.78 -21.04
CA PHE A 593 26.95 7.66 -21.93
C PHE A 593 25.49 7.69 -22.37
N SER A 594 25.25 7.30 -23.61
CA SER A 594 23.91 7.08 -24.14
C SER A 594 23.84 5.75 -24.87
N ASP A 595 22.75 5.02 -24.67
CA ASP A 595 22.49 3.75 -25.36
C ASP A 595 23.66 2.76 -25.16
N PHE A 596 23.95 2.41 -23.91
CA PHE A 596 25.15 1.64 -23.55
C PHE A 596 24.90 0.59 -22.47
N ILE A 597 25.50 -0.59 -22.64
CA ILE A 597 25.35 -1.73 -21.73
C ILE A 597 26.71 -2.13 -21.14
N ILE A 598 26.76 -2.36 -19.83
CA ILE A 598 27.83 -3.13 -19.19
C ILE A 598 27.27 -4.50 -18.81
N ASP A 599 27.80 -5.55 -19.44
CA ASP A 599 27.39 -6.94 -19.24
C ASP A 599 28.47 -7.74 -18.53
N GLY A 600 28.21 -8.10 -17.27
CA GLY A 600 29.13 -8.88 -16.46
C GLY A 600 29.19 -10.36 -16.83
N GLN A 601 28.23 -10.88 -17.61
CA GLN A 601 28.08 -12.32 -17.93
C GLN A 601 28.13 -13.26 -16.70
N GLY A 602 27.67 -12.78 -15.54
CA GLY A 602 27.70 -13.48 -14.26
C GLY A 602 29.05 -13.42 -13.55
N SER A 603 29.91 -12.46 -13.90
CA SER A 603 31.18 -12.19 -13.21
C SER A 603 30.97 -11.62 -11.81
N THR A 604 31.96 -11.81 -10.94
CA THR A 604 32.00 -11.22 -9.61
C THR A 604 33.09 -10.15 -9.53
N PHE A 605 32.71 -8.94 -9.14
CA PHE A 605 33.63 -7.83 -8.88
C PHE A 605 33.90 -7.75 -7.38
N VAL A 606 35.15 -7.94 -6.99
CA VAL A 606 35.58 -7.90 -5.59
C VAL A 606 36.34 -6.60 -5.35
N ASN A 607 35.77 -5.72 -4.53
CA ASN A 607 36.31 -4.39 -4.27
C ASN A 607 36.83 -4.26 -2.84
N LYS A 608 38.07 -3.77 -2.71
CA LYS A 608 38.71 -3.40 -1.44
C LYS A 608 38.66 -1.90 -1.16
N ALA A 609 38.42 -1.09 -2.17
CA ALA A 609 38.57 0.36 -2.08
C ALA A 609 37.43 0.99 -1.24
N PRO A 610 37.73 1.74 -0.17
CA PRO A 610 36.75 2.44 0.65
C PRO A 610 36.30 3.76 0.00
N VAL A 611 35.78 3.65 -1.23
CA VAL A 611 35.17 4.73 -2.01
C VAL A 611 33.99 4.16 -2.79
N HIS A 612 33.13 5.01 -3.35
CA HIS A 612 32.10 4.54 -4.28
C HIS A 612 32.73 3.78 -5.45
N PHE A 613 32.24 2.58 -5.77
CA PHE A 613 32.83 1.76 -6.82
C PHE A 613 32.54 2.34 -8.21
N LEU A 614 31.25 2.43 -8.59
CA LEU A 614 30.82 2.95 -9.88
C LEU A 614 29.93 4.17 -9.71
N ARG A 615 30.21 5.24 -10.48
CA ARG A 615 29.37 6.43 -10.55
C ARG A 615 28.92 6.70 -11.97
N ALA A 616 27.61 6.83 -12.19
CA ALA A 616 27.04 7.29 -13.44
C ALA A 616 26.59 8.75 -13.33
N GLU A 617 27.03 9.61 -14.25
CA GLU A 617 26.63 11.01 -14.31
C GLU A 617 26.09 11.34 -15.71
N LYS A 618 24.90 11.94 -15.79
CA LYS A 618 24.29 12.42 -17.05
C LYS A 618 24.17 11.32 -18.13
N CYS A 619 23.77 10.12 -17.73
CA CYS A 619 23.62 8.96 -18.62
C CYS A 619 22.17 8.75 -19.06
N GLU A 620 21.96 8.28 -20.29
CA GLU A 620 20.63 8.09 -20.89
C GLU A 620 20.51 6.72 -21.56
N ARG A 621 19.46 5.92 -21.26
CA ARG A 621 19.26 4.57 -21.85
C ARG A 621 20.49 3.68 -21.62
N CYS A 622 20.85 3.48 -20.37
CA CYS A 622 21.99 2.66 -19.97
C CYS A 622 21.57 1.47 -19.12
N GLU A 623 22.32 0.36 -19.22
CA GLU A 623 22.02 -0.88 -18.50
C GLU A 623 23.28 -1.47 -17.86
N LEU A 624 23.17 -1.84 -16.59
CA LEU A 624 24.11 -2.76 -15.93
C LEU A 624 23.41 -4.11 -15.80
N ARG A 625 24.09 -5.19 -16.19
CA ARG A 625 23.49 -6.52 -16.09
C ARG A 625 24.44 -7.67 -15.82
N ASN A 626 23.91 -8.74 -15.22
CA ASN A 626 24.62 -9.98 -14.94
C ASN A 626 25.93 -9.76 -14.16
N ILE A 627 25.89 -8.93 -13.13
CA ILE A 627 27.06 -8.57 -12.31
C ILE A 627 26.80 -9.05 -10.89
N ASN A 628 27.79 -9.69 -10.27
CA ASN A 628 27.84 -9.83 -8.83
C ASN A 628 28.90 -8.86 -8.28
N TYR A 629 28.65 -8.24 -7.14
CA TYR A 629 29.58 -7.36 -6.46
C TYR A 629 29.76 -7.81 -5.00
N GLU A 630 31.01 -7.82 -4.55
CA GLU A 630 31.41 -8.22 -3.20
C GLU A 630 32.48 -7.27 -2.67
N TRP A 631 32.45 -7.05 -1.36
CA TRP A 631 33.55 -6.46 -0.62
C TRP A 631 34.68 -7.48 -0.41
N ASP A 632 35.93 -7.02 -0.40
CA ASP A 632 37.11 -7.83 -0.08
C ASP A 632 37.20 -8.16 1.42
N TRP A 633 36.46 -9.19 1.83
CA TRP A 633 36.42 -9.70 3.20
C TRP A 633 37.79 -10.17 3.73
N ASP A 634 38.74 -10.56 2.86
CA ASP A 634 40.09 -10.94 3.28
C ASP A 634 40.93 -9.74 3.75
N SER A 635 40.55 -8.53 3.31
CA SER A 635 41.26 -7.31 3.68
C SER A 635 40.73 -6.69 4.96
N LYS A 636 39.40 -6.61 5.09
CA LYS A 636 38.68 -6.08 6.25
C LYS A 636 37.30 -6.68 6.31
N TYR A 637 36.92 -7.11 7.51
CA TYR A 637 35.57 -7.58 7.79
C TYR A 637 34.60 -6.41 7.90
N LEU A 638 33.38 -6.60 7.42
CA LEU A 638 32.28 -5.63 7.57
C LEU A 638 31.42 -5.92 8.78
N ALA A 639 31.34 -7.17 9.23
CA ALA A 639 30.64 -7.55 10.45
C ALA A 639 31.12 -8.91 10.97
N ASP A 640 30.87 -9.18 12.25
CA ASP A 640 31.00 -10.49 12.89
C ASP A 640 29.73 -10.85 13.66
N ILE A 641 29.51 -12.14 13.88
CA ILE A 641 28.61 -12.69 14.89
C ILE A 641 29.42 -13.00 16.13
N ILE A 642 28.96 -12.50 17.28
CA ILE A 642 29.54 -12.79 18.58
C ILE A 642 28.50 -13.41 19.50
N LYS A 643 28.97 -14.24 20.43
CA LYS A 643 28.20 -14.83 21.51
C LYS A 643 28.78 -14.46 22.85
N VAL A 644 27.94 -14.07 23.80
CA VAL A 644 28.33 -13.94 25.21
C VAL A 644 28.34 -15.33 25.85
N THR A 645 29.47 -15.77 26.38
CA THR A 645 29.64 -17.12 26.95
C THR A 645 29.64 -17.14 28.46
N ASP A 646 30.04 -16.04 29.11
CA ASP A 646 30.08 -15.89 30.57
C ASP A 646 29.99 -14.41 30.97
N ARG A 647 29.64 -14.13 32.23
CA ARG A 647 29.63 -12.77 32.81
C ARG A 647 30.05 -12.79 34.27
N ASN A 648 30.69 -11.71 34.72
CA ASN A 648 31.00 -11.50 36.14
C ASN A 648 30.73 -10.05 36.54
N ASP A 649 29.70 -9.86 37.36
CA ASP A 649 29.26 -8.52 37.79
C ASP A 649 30.18 -7.89 38.82
N ASP A 650 30.78 -8.69 39.72
CA ASP A 650 31.69 -8.22 40.76
C ASP A 650 32.99 -7.66 40.17
N GLU A 651 33.51 -8.31 39.13
CA GLU A 651 34.72 -7.90 38.42
C GLU A 651 34.42 -7.00 37.21
N GLY A 652 33.16 -6.90 36.78
CA GLY A 652 32.69 -6.03 35.70
C GLY A 652 33.11 -6.44 34.29
N TYR A 653 33.17 -7.76 34.01
CA TYR A 653 33.56 -8.28 32.68
C TYR A 653 32.53 -9.21 32.02
N LEU A 654 32.57 -9.24 30.69
CA LEU A 654 31.91 -10.24 29.84
C LEU A 654 32.96 -11.15 29.23
N GLU A 655 32.62 -12.43 29.07
CA GLU A 655 33.36 -13.34 28.19
C GLU A 655 32.60 -13.43 26.86
N ILE A 656 33.29 -13.12 25.76
CA ILE A 656 32.72 -13.10 24.41
C ILE A 656 33.50 -14.05 23.49
N GLU A 657 32.78 -14.69 22.57
CA GLU A 657 33.31 -15.58 21.54
C GLU A 657 32.87 -15.08 20.16
N TYR A 658 33.83 -14.89 19.25
CA TYR A 658 33.57 -14.57 17.85
C TYR A 658 33.28 -15.87 17.09
N LEU A 659 32.11 -15.95 16.45
CA LEU A 659 31.68 -17.12 15.70
C LEU A 659 32.02 -17.02 14.20
N SER A 660 32.25 -15.80 13.70
CA SER A 660 32.59 -15.54 12.30
C SER A 660 34.05 -15.83 11.95
N ARG A 661 34.93 -15.96 12.95
CA ARG A 661 36.37 -16.08 12.74
C ARG A 661 36.98 -17.08 13.71
N ASP A 662 37.90 -17.89 13.20
CA ASP A 662 38.70 -18.81 14.02
C ASP A 662 39.77 -18.08 14.85
N TYR A 663 40.23 -16.93 14.37
CA TYR A 663 41.21 -16.07 15.06
C TYR A 663 40.85 -14.60 14.93
N VAL A 664 40.94 -13.87 16.03
CA VAL A 664 40.69 -12.42 16.09
C VAL A 664 41.91 -11.72 16.70
N PRO A 665 42.54 -10.73 16.02
CA PRO A 665 43.57 -9.89 16.64
C PRO A 665 43.04 -9.14 17.87
N ILE A 666 43.85 -8.94 18.90
CA ILE A 666 43.34 -8.36 20.16
C ILE A 666 42.92 -6.88 19.98
N GLU A 667 43.55 -6.19 19.04
CA GLU A 667 43.26 -4.84 18.61
C GLU A 667 41.92 -4.70 17.86
N ASP A 668 41.38 -5.79 17.31
CA ASP A 668 40.09 -5.82 16.60
C ASP A 668 38.91 -6.11 17.55
N VAL A 669 39.19 -6.49 18.80
CA VAL A 669 38.17 -6.79 19.79
C VAL A 669 37.38 -5.52 20.12
N SER A 670 36.07 -5.58 19.92
CA SER A 670 35.18 -4.45 20.13
C SER A 670 33.79 -4.94 20.50
N LEU A 671 33.03 -4.10 21.20
CA LEU A 671 31.59 -4.22 21.36
C LEU A 671 30.89 -2.90 20.98
N ASN A 672 31.57 -2.09 20.16
CA ASN A 672 31.00 -0.86 19.62
C ASN A 672 30.12 -1.23 18.43
N ASP A 673 28.85 -0.85 18.46
CA ASP A 673 27.90 -1.07 17.37
C ASP A 673 27.45 -2.53 17.23
N THR A 674 26.80 -3.02 18.29
CA THR A 674 26.26 -4.38 18.40
C THR A 674 24.75 -4.37 18.23
N THR A 675 24.25 -5.22 17.33
CA THR A 675 22.83 -5.46 17.11
C THR A 675 22.45 -6.80 17.71
N PRO A 676 21.45 -6.87 18.61
CA PRO A 676 20.99 -8.13 19.18
C PRO A 676 20.40 -9.04 18.12
N LEU A 677 20.73 -10.33 18.20
CA LEU A 677 20.23 -11.36 17.30
C LEU A 677 19.40 -12.40 18.04
N ASP A 678 18.43 -12.91 17.30
CA ASP A 678 17.71 -14.14 17.60
C ASP A 678 18.68 -15.34 17.49
N PRO A 679 18.85 -16.16 18.54
CA PRO A 679 19.85 -17.23 18.55
C PRO A 679 19.49 -18.43 17.68
N GLU A 680 18.22 -18.58 17.30
CA GLU A 680 17.76 -19.68 16.44
C GLU A 680 17.94 -19.33 14.96
N THR A 681 17.61 -18.09 14.61
CA THR A 681 17.58 -17.64 13.21
C THR A 681 18.75 -16.73 12.83
N LEU A 682 19.50 -16.22 13.81
CA LEU A 682 20.57 -15.22 13.65
C LEU A 682 20.12 -13.90 13.01
N THR A 683 18.82 -13.61 13.05
CA THR A 683 18.27 -12.38 12.46
C THR A 683 18.26 -11.24 13.47
N PRO A 684 18.33 -9.98 13.02
CA PRO A 684 18.17 -8.81 13.88
C PRO A 684 16.86 -8.82 14.68
N GLY A 685 16.91 -8.33 15.92
CA GLY A 685 15.75 -8.21 16.80
C GLY A 685 15.42 -9.50 17.56
N TYR A 686 14.30 -9.50 18.27
CA TYR A 686 14.00 -10.51 19.28
C TYR A 686 12.95 -11.54 18.80
N ASP A 687 13.26 -12.83 18.87
CA ASP A 687 12.42 -13.75 19.64
C ASP A 687 13.17 -15.02 20.05
N ASN A 688 13.31 -15.20 21.36
CA ASN A 688 14.16 -16.15 22.09
C ASN A 688 15.65 -15.76 22.25
N GLY A 689 16.04 -14.52 21.92
CA GLY A 689 17.25 -13.92 22.52
C GLY A 689 17.11 -13.83 24.05
N ILE A 690 18.18 -13.65 24.82
CA ILE A 690 18.05 -13.48 26.30
C ILE A 690 18.07 -12.00 26.70
N ASN A 691 18.42 -11.12 25.76
CA ASN A 691 18.79 -9.75 26.05
C ASN A 691 17.64 -8.73 26.11
N ASN A 692 16.45 -8.99 25.54
CA ASN A 692 15.35 -8.02 25.46
C ASN A 692 15.78 -6.59 25.05
N VAL A 693 16.85 -6.49 24.26
CA VAL A 693 17.40 -5.23 23.77
C VAL A 693 16.67 -4.91 22.47
N GLN A 694 15.99 -3.77 22.42
CA GLN A 694 15.16 -3.38 21.28
C GLN A 694 15.93 -2.65 20.17
N TYR A 695 17.19 -2.26 20.38
CA TYR A 695 17.95 -1.43 19.45
C TYR A 695 19.42 -1.83 19.37
N ARG A 696 20.12 -1.27 18.38
CA ARG A 696 21.58 -1.28 18.33
C ARG A 696 22.16 -0.62 19.59
N VAL A 697 23.18 -1.24 20.18
CA VAL A 697 23.84 -0.77 21.41
C VAL A 697 25.32 -0.52 21.16
N GLN A 698 25.91 0.40 21.91
CA GLN A 698 27.34 0.66 21.90
C GLN A 698 27.95 0.40 23.28
N TYR A 699 28.72 -0.68 23.39
CA TYR A 699 29.42 -1.04 24.61
C TYR A 699 30.91 -0.68 24.49
N HIS A 700 31.34 0.27 25.31
CA HIS A 700 32.72 0.71 25.35
C HIS A 700 33.52 -0.17 26.30
N ILE A 701 34.51 -0.90 25.78
CA ILE A 701 35.39 -1.77 26.55
C ILE A 701 36.69 -1.04 26.97
N ASP A 702 37.32 -1.48 28.07
CA ASP A 702 38.67 -1.07 28.46
C ASP A 702 39.70 -1.98 27.75
N PRO A 703 40.38 -1.48 26.69
CA PRO A 703 41.31 -2.30 25.92
C PRO A 703 42.52 -2.74 26.75
N ASN A 704 42.90 -2.00 27.80
CA ASN A 704 44.05 -2.35 28.64
C ASN A 704 43.78 -3.52 29.58
N LYS A 705 42.50 -3.84 29.80
CA LYS A 705 42.07 -4.98 30.63
C LYS A 705 41.63 -6.18 29.81
N THR A 706 41.48 -6.04 28.50
CA THR A 706 40.99 -7.13 27.64
C THR A 706 42.00 -8.28 27.61
N VAL A 707 41.52 -9.52 27.84
CA VAL A 707 42.38 -10.72 27.92
C VAL A 707 41.89 -11.78 26.93
N ARG A 708 42.81 -12.32 26.13
CA ARG A 708 42.55 -13.47 25.26
C ARG A 708 42.43 -14.77 26.07
N VAL A 709 41.34 -15.50 25.86
CA VAL A 709 41.06 -16.83 26.45
C VAL A 709 41.29 -17.94 25.42
N ALA A 710 40.95 -17.70 24.15
CA ALA A 710 41.25 -18.56 23.01
C ALA A 710 41.45 -17.71 21.73
N ASP A 711 41.74 -18.32 20.59
CA ASP A 711 42.02 -17.61 19.33
C ASP A 711 40.88 -16.66 18.91
N ASN A 712 39.63 -17.02 19.20
CA ASN A 712 38.42 -16.25 18.94
C ASN A 712 37.63 -15.85 20.20
N LYS A 713 38.22 -15.97 21.41
CA LYS A 713 37.49 -15.81 22.68
C LYS A 713 38.22 -14.89 23.66
N PHE A 714 37.49 -13.96 24.30
CA PHE A 714 38.06 -12.90 25.13
C PHE A 714 37.24 -12.60 26.38
N LYS A 715 37.92 -12.17 27.44
CA LYS A 715 37.31 -11.43 28.56
C LYS A 715 37.48 -9.93 28.30
N VAL A 716 36.38 -9.19 28.33
CA VAL A 716 36.33 -7.75 28.09
C VAL A 716 35.68 -7.04 29.27
N TRP A 717 36.32 -5.96 29.74
CA TRP A 717 35.81 -5.14 30.84
C TRP A 717 35.14 -3.91 30.27
N MET A 718 34.01 -3.51 30.85
CA MET A 718 33.37 -2.26 30.46
C MET A 718 34.20 -1.07 30.96
N LEU A 719 34.38 -0.06 30.10
CA LEU A 719 35.09 1.18 30.44
C LEU A 719 34.41 1.92 31.60
N THR A 720 33.08 1.80 31.70
CA THR A 720 32.26 2.36 32.79
C THR A 720 32.40 1.58 34.10
N GLY A 721 32.98 0.37 34.07
CA GLY A 721 33.03 -0.56 35.19
C GLY A 721 31.69 -1.20 35.56
N LYS A 722 30.63 -1.00 34.76
CA LYS A 722 29.30 -1.59 34.98
C LYS A 722 28.85 -2.37 33.76
N LEU A 723 28.34 -3.57 33.99
CA LEU A 723 27.67 -4.38 32.97
C LEU A 723 26.22 -3.91 32.82
N ASP A 724 25.70 -4.11 31.61
CA ASP A 724 24.28 -3.95 31.32
C ASP A 724 23.56 -5.25 31.72
N ASP A 725 22.57 -5.14 32.60
CA ASP A 725 21.79 -6.28 33.10
C ASP A 725 21.00 -7.00 32.01
N GLN A 726 20.85 -6.39 30.84
CA GLN A 726 20.25 -7.03 29.67
C GLN A 726 21.23 -7.98 28.95
N VAL A 727 22.54 -7.89 29.21
CA VAL A 727 23.53 -8.76 28.55
C VAL A 727 23.78 -10.01 29.39
N GLN A 728 23.32 -11.16 28.90
CA GLN A 728 23.45 -12.46 29.57
C GLN A 728 24.31 -13.46 28.78
N PRO A 729 24.91 -14.47 29.45
CA PRO A 729 25.43 -15.64 28.76
C PRO A 729 24.35 -16.28 27.88
N GLY A 730 24.68 -16.55 26.62
CA GLY A 730 23.77 -17.05 25.61
C GLY A 730 23.22 -15.97 24.66
N CYS A 731 23.46 -14.68 24.91
CA CYS A 731 23.12 -13.62 23.96
C CYS A 731 24.00 -13.66 22.70
N PHE A 732 23.39 -13.43 21.54
CA PHE A 732 24.06 -13.28 20.25
C PHE A 732 23.95 -11.85 19.76
N TYR A 733 25.00 -11.36 19.11
CA TYR A 733 25.03 -10.04 18.50
C TYR A 733 25.71 -10.07 17.14
N LYS A 734 25.21 -9.27 16.21
CA LYS A 734 25.96 -8.84 15.03
C LYS A 734 26.75 -7.58 15.40
N LEU A 735 28.06 -7.65 15.29
CA LEU A 735 28.98 -6.55 15.49
C LEU A 735 29.38 -5.99 14.12
N GLU A 736 29.06 -4.74 13.85
CA GLU A 736 29.28 -4.14 12.53
C GLU A 736 30.47 -3.18 12.51
N TYR A 737 31.20 -3.18 11.39
CA TYR A 737 32.40 -2.40 11.17
C TYR A 737 32.27 -1.55 9.91
N PHE A 738 33.15 -0.55 9.79
CA PHE A 738 33.51 0.07 8.51
C PHE A 738 32.34 0.58 7.65
N LYS A 739 31.41 1.30 8.29
CA LYS A 739 30.19 1.88 7.70
C LYS A 739 30.45 3.17 6.89
N TYR A 740 29.60 3.43 5.89
CA TYR A 740 29.62 4.64 5.04
C TYR A 740 30.97 4.91 4.36
N ARG A 741 31.71 3.85 3.99
CA ARG A 741 33.02 3.97 3.34
C ARG A 741 32.96 3.89 1.83
N GLY A 742 32.00 3.17 1.24
CA GLY A 742 31.87 3.11 -0.21
C GLY A 742 30.59 2.45 -0.67
N ASN A 743 29.85 3.14 -1.55
CA ASN A 743 28.63 2.58 -2.14
C ASN A 743 28.99 1.76 -3.38
N PHE A 744 28.19 0.73 -3.71
CA PHE A 744 28.41 0.00 -4.96
C PHE A 744 28.15 0.90 -6.17
N PHE A 745 26.99 1.53 -6.22
CA PHE A 745 26.59 2.38 -7.35
C PHE A 745 26.06 3.73 -6.90
N VAL A 746 26.47 4.80 -7.59
CA VAL A 746 25.91 6.14 -7.42
C VAL A 746 25.49 6.71 -8.78
N GLY A 747 24.21 7.00 -8.94
CA GLY A 747 23.63 7.61 -10.14
C GLY A 747 23.25 9.05 -9.90
N TYR A 748 23.76 9.96 -10.73
CA TYR A 748 23.41 11.38 -10.70
C TYR A 748 22.86 11.84 -12.05
N SER A 749 21.66 12.43 -12.03
CA SER A 749 20.99 12.93 -13.23
C SER A 749 20.93 11.88 -14.35
N ILE A 750 20.48 10.66 -14.01
CA ILE A 750 20.36 9.54 -14.95
C ILE A 750 18.95 9.50 -15.56
N GLN A 751 18.85 9.06 -16.81
CA GLN A 751 17.58 8.88 -17.49
C GLN A 751 17.51 7.50 -18.13
N ASP A 752 16.38 6.82 -17.99
CA ASP A 752 16.16 5.51 -18.62
C ASP A 752 17.25 4.50 -18.25
N PHE A 753 17.45 4.27 -16.95
CA PHE A 753 18.56 3.45 -16.45
C PHE A 753 18.07 2.11 -15.88
N THR A 754 18.67 1.00 -16.30
CA THR A 754 18.29 -0.35 -15.87
C THR A 754 19.41 -1.04 -15.10
N PHE A 755 19.06 -1.66 -13.98
CA PHE A 755 19.84 -2.70 -13.32
C PHE A 755 19.08 -4.02 -13.48
N ASP A 756 19.66 -4.98 -14.21
CA ASP A 756 19.04 -6.30 -14.47
C ASP A 756 19.97 -7.43 -14.04
N ASN A 757 19.58 -8.20 -13.03
CA ASN A 757 20.44 -9.24 -12.45
C ASN A 757 21.80 -8.69 -12.00
N VAL A 758 21.75 -7.63 -11.19
CA VAL A 758 22.92 -7.00 -10.55
C VAL A 758 22.87 -7.27 -9.05
N ASN A 759 23.68 -8.22 -8.60
CA ASN A 759 23.64 -8.75 -7.25
C ASN A 759 24.73 -8.11 -6.38
N VAL A 760 24.34 -7.47 -5.27
CA VAL A 760 25.26 -6.87 -4.31
C VAL A 760 25.31 -7.76 -3.07
N ARG A 761 26.35 -8.59 -2.96
CA ARG A 761 26.52 -9.53 -1.85
C ARG A 761 27.10 -8.89 -0.60
N SER A 762 27.99 -7.91 -0.79
CA SER A 762 28.43 -7.08 0.32
C SER A 762 29.00 -5.72 -0.14
N THR A 763 28.85 -4.68 0.69
CA THR A 763 29.54 -3.39 0.48
C THR A 763 29.72 -2.61 1.79
N SER A 764 30.78 -1.81 1.88
CA SER A 764 31.14 -0.98 3.04
C SER A 764 30.32 0.32 3.17
N GLY A 765 29.23 0.44 2.42
CA GLY A 765 28.32 1.58 2.42
C GLY A 765 26.91 1.16 2.00
N ILE A 766 26.27 1.99 1.20
CA ILE A 766 24.94 1.74 0.62
C ILE A 766 25.10 0.92 -0.67
N GLY A 767 24.13 0.06 -1.02
CA GLY A 767 24.14 -0.63 -2.32
C GLY A 767 24.02 0.35 -3.49
N TYR A 768 22.85 0.97 -3.63
CA TYR A 768 22.53 1.90 -4.71
C TYR A 768 22.18 3.28 -4.16
N THR A 769 22.65 4.32 -4.83
CA THR A 769 22.34 5.70 -4.48
C THR A 769 21.94 6.46 -5.73
N ILE A 770 20.69 6.90 -5.83
CA ILE A 770 20.12 7.50 -7.03
C ILE A 770 19.62 8.91 -6.71
N TYR A 771 20.32 9.92 -7.23
CA TYR A 771 20.11 11.32 -6.87
C TYR A 771 20.05 12.28 -8.06
N THR A 772 19.58 13.49 -7.77
CA THR A 772 19.72 14.67 -8.63
C THR A 772 20.69 15.64 -7.93
N LEU A 773 21.94 15.77 -8.42
CA LEU A 773 23.05 16.62 -7.92
C LEU A 773 22.80 18.13 -7.69
N HIS A 774 23.20 18.81 -6.62
CA HIS A 774 22.99 20.27 -6.46
C HIS A 774 23.76 21.25 -7.43
N GLU A 775 24.49 20.81 -8.46
CA GLU A 775 25.46 21.67 -9.20
C GLU A 775 24.98 23.06 -9.68
N SER A 776 25.86 24.05 -9.52
CA SER A 776 25.64 25.50 -9.66
C SER A 776 25.45 26.02 -11.08
N VAL A 777 25.24 25.15 -12.08
CA VAL A 777 25.17 25.56 -13.49
C VAL A 777 24.11 24.79 -14.27
N SER A 778 23.41 25.54 -15.12
CA SER A 778 22.18 25.28 -15.88
C SER A 778 22.17 24.11 -16.89
N GLU A 779 22.87 23.00 -16.64
CA GLU A 779 22.82 21.82 -17.52
C GLU A 779 21.65 20.91 -17.08
N GLY A 780 20.46 21.20 -17.62
CA GLY A 780 19.14 20.73 -17.18
C GLY A 780 18.79 19.24 -17.32
N MET A 781 19.70 18.31 -17.03
CA MET A 781 19.37 16.89 -16.88
C MET A 781 19.08 16.55 -15.42
N GLN A 782 17.90 15.96 -15.16
CA GLN A 782 17.45 15.50 -13.85
C GLN A 782 17.26 13.99 -13.87
N THR A 783 17.28 13.36 -12.70
CA THR A 783 17.06 11.91 -12.63
C THR A 783 15.61 11.56 -12.91
N THR A 784 15.36 10.79 -13.97
CA THR A 784 14.03 10.38 -14.44
C THR A 784 14.07 8.93 -14.93
N TYR A 785 13.00 8.15 -14.75
CA TYR A 785 12.85 6.78 -15.28
C TYR A 785 14.03 5.83 -14.98
N TRP A 786 13.92 5.02 -13.94
CA TRP A 786 14.92 3.99 -13.66
C TRP A 786 14.27 2.71 -13.14
N GLN A 787 14.95 1.58 -13.29
CA GLN A 787 14.47 0.32 -12.77
C GLN A 787 15.57 -0.58 -12.22
N MET A 788 15.20 -1.37 -11.22
CA MET A 788 15.96 -2.50 -10.72
C MET A 788 15.09 -3.76 -10.83
N ILE A 789 15.55 -4.73 -11.61
CA ILE A 789 14.82 -5.96 -11.87
C ILE A 789 15.71 -7.19 -11.67
N ASN A 790 15.10 -8.29 -11.24
CA ASN A 790 15.75 -9.61 -11.12
C ASN A 790 17.06 -9.59 -10.31
N SER A 791 17.20 -8.67 -9.35
CA SER A 791 18.46 -8.35 -8.69
C SER A 791 18.40 -8.63 -7.19
N THR A 792 19.52 -9.04 -6.61
CA THR A 792 19.59 -9.40 -5.19
C THR A 792 20.57 -8.51 -4.44
N ILE A 793 20.15 -7.91 -3.33
CA ILE A 793 21.04 -7.33 -2.33
C ILE A 793 20.93 -8.19 -1.08
N ASP A 794 21.78 -9.20 -0.98
CA ASP A 794 21.73 -10.17 0.11
C ASP A 794 23.03 -10.95 0.21
N ILE A 795 23.30 -11.53 1.36
CA ILE A 795 24.43 -12.42 1.58
C ILE A 795 24.30 -13.69 0.71
N ALA A 796 25.40 -14.41 0.48
CA ALA A 796 25.30 -15.71 -0.17
C ALA A 796 24.76 -16.76 0.81
N GLU A 797 23.97 -17.71 0.29
CA GLU A 797 23.41 -18.82 1.06
C GLU A 797 24.52 -19.60 1.80
N GLY A 798 24.33 -19.83 3.11
CA GLY A 798 25.31 -20.53 3.95
C GLY A 798 26.42 -19.63 4.51
N GLU A 799 26.41 -18.33 4.25
CA GLU A 799 27.38 -17.37 4.78
C GLU A 799 26.89 -16.60 6.02
N GLU A 800 25.75 -16.98 6.62
CA GLU A 800 25.07 -16.27 7.72
C GLU A 800 25.99 -16.08 8.94
N LEU A 801 26.90 -17.01 9.19
CA LEU A 801 27.87 -16.92 10.29
C LEU A 801 29.15 -16.18 9.91
N ILE A 802 29.63 -16.30 8.68
CA ILE A 802 30.98 -15.85 8.29
C ILE A 802 31.01 -14.49 7.61
N ARG A 803 29.92 -14.11 6.93
CA ARG A 803 29.74 -12.81 6.26
C ARG A 803 28.32 -12.30 6.54
N PRO A 804 28.01 -11.96 7.80
CA PRO A 804 26.64 -11.79 8.31
C PRO A 804 25.98 -10.46 7.89
N ILE A 805 26.48 -9.80 6.85
CA ILE A 805 25.94 -8.52 6.38
C ILE A 805 26.13 -8.39 4.88
N SER A 806 25.07 -7.94 4.21
CA SER A 806 25.14 -7.53 2.82
C SER A 806 25.73 -6.11 2.74
N THR A 807 24.89 -5.10 2.67
CA THR A 807 25.32 -3.70 2.72
C THR A 807 25.48 -3.25 4.16
N SER A 808 26.58 -2.56 4.48
CA SER A 808 26.79 -2.02 5.84
C SER A 808 25.78 -0.93 6.24
N GLN A 809 25.03 -0.40 5.28
CA GLN A 809 23.97 0.60 5.39
C GLN A 809 22.80 0.20 4.49
N ASP A 810 22.03 1.15 3.96
CA ASP A 810 20.84 0.86 3.14
C ASP A 810 21.17 0.05 1.88
N GLY A 811 20.19 -0.73 1.41
CA GLY A 811 20.28 -1.41 0.12
C GLY A 811 20.19 -0.43 -1.05
N LEU A 812 19.18 0.43 -1.03
CA LEU A 812 18.95 1.45 -2.06
C LEU A 812 18.45 2.74 -1.42
N GLN A 813 19.09 3.86 -1.76
CA GLN A 813 18.60 5.21 -1.49
C GLN A 813 18.25 5.94 -2.79
N GLY A 814 17.08 6.56 -2.84
CA GLY A 814 16.61 7.31 -3.99
C GLY A 814 16.06 8.69 -3.61
N ASN A 815 16.84 9.76 -3.80
CA ASN A 815 16.46 11.10 -3.34
C ASN A 815 16.43 12.16 -4.43
N GLY A 816 15.46 13.09 -4.33
CA GLY A 816 15.42 14.28 -5.18
C GLY A 816 15.22 13.98 -6.67
N GLN A 817 14.49 12.92 -7.02
CA GLN A 817 14.16 12.59 -8.41
C GLN A 817 13.39 13.74 -9.08
N ALA A 818 13.41 13.86 -10.41
CA ALA A 818 12.69 14.94 -11.11
C ALA A 818 11.19 14.95 -10.81
N LYS A 819 10.53 16.09 -11.06
CA LYS A 819 9.06 16.10 -11.10
C LYS A 819 8.57 15.10 -12.16
N ASP A 820 7.50 14.38 -11.86
CA ASP A 820 6.94 13.35 -12.75
C ASP A 820 7.91 12.17 -13.01
N SER A 821 8.91 11.95 -12.14
CA SER A 821 9.83 10.82 -12.25
C SER A 821 9.15 9.49 -11.95
N ARG A 822 9.62 8.42 -12.60
CA ARG A 822 9.07 7.07 -12.47
C ARG A 822 10.15 6.09 -12.09
N TYR A 823 9.83 5.11 -11.25
CA TYR A 823 10.74 4.01 -10.95
C TYR A 823 10.04 2.67 -10.79
N ARG A 824 10.80 1.59 -11.03
CA ARG A 824 10.33 0.21 -10.84
C ARG A 824 11.35 -0.63 -10.08
N ILE A 825 10.90 -1.35 -9.06
CA ILE A 825 11.67 -2.34 -8.31
C ILE A 825 10.88 -3.64 -8.33
N GLU A 826 11.38 -4.64 -9.04
CA GLU A 826 10.59 -5.85 -9.30
C GLU A 826 11.41 -7.13 -9.37
N ASN A 827 10.86 -8.21 -8.80
CA ASN A 827 11.49 -9.53 -8.77
C ASN A 827 12.87 -9.49 -8.10
N CYS A 828 13.03 -8.65 -7.07
CA CYS A 828 14.27 -8.46 -6.35
C CYS A 828 14.21 -9.08 -4.95
N SER A 829 15.38 -9.40 -4.40
CA SER A 829 15.53 -9.82 -2.99
C SER A 829 16.42 -8.84 -2.25
N PHE A 830 16.03 -8.46 -1.03
CA PHE A 830 16.73 -7.53 -0.17
C PHE A 830 16.84 -8.13 1.23
N GLY A 831 18.05 -8.46 1.67
CA GLY A 831 18.26 -9.07 2.98
C GLY A 831 19.56 -8.70 3.67
N HIS A 832 19.58 -8.88 5.00
CA HIS A 832 20.77 -8.82 5.87
C HIS A 832 21.52 -7.48 5.88
N MET A 833 20.85 -6.36 5.66
CA MET A 833 21.52 -5.04 5.59
C MET A 833 21.78 -4.46 6.98
N GLY A 834 22.66 -3.45 7.02
CA GLY A 834 22.99 -2.70 8.24
C GLY A 834 22.04 -1.54 8.55
N ASP A 835 21.12 -1.20 7.64
CA ASP A 835 20.08 -0.17 7.79
C ASP A 835 18.86 -0.51 6.91
N ASP A 836 18.21 0.42 6.20
CA ASP A 836 16.98 0.17 5.44
C ASP A 836 17.15 -0.63 4.14
N CYS A 837 16.17 -1.45 3.71
CA CYS A 837 16.30 -2.09 2.38
C CYS A 837 16.19 -1.06 1.25
N ASN A 838 15.10 -0.30 1.20
CA ASN A 838 14.93 0.80 0.27
C ASN A 838 14.43 2.05 1.01
N ASN A 839 15.11 3.18 0.78
CA ASN A 839 14.77 4.49 1.33
C ASN A 839 14.65 5.53 0.20
N ILE A 840 13.42 5.88 -0.18
CA ILE A 840 13.14 6.75 -1.34
C ILE A 840 12.33 7.95 -0.87
N HIS A 841 12.86 9.16 -1.03
CA HIS A 841 12.22 10.36 -0.50
C HIS A 841 12.66 11.69 -1.15
N GLN A 842 11.92 12.76 -0.84
CA GLN A 842 12.36 14.13 -1.10
C GLN A 842 13.35 14.62 -0.03
N ARG A 843 14.20 15.58 -0.39
CA ARG A 843 14.99 16.38 0.56
C ARG A 843 14.48 17.81 0.55
N ILE A 844 14.27 18.38 1.73
CA ILE A 844 13.78 19.75 1.94
C ILE A 844 14.72 20.52 2.87
N SER A 845 14.48 21.81 3.11
CA SER A 845 15.18 22.55 4.17
C SER A 845 14.43 22.50 5.50
N GLN A 846 15.12 22.80 6.60
CA GLN A 846 14.52 23.06 7.90
C GLN A 846 14.87 24.50 8.29
N GLY A 847 14.02 25.44 7.88
CA GLY A 847 14.15 26.87 8.18
C GLY A 847 14.65 27.75 7.02
N ILE A 848 14.57 29.05 7.24
CA ILE A 848 15.11 30.12 6.39
C ILE A 848 15.82 31.20 7.22
N GLU A 849 16.82 31.85 6.62
CA GLU A 849 17.41 33.11 7.12
C GLU A 849 17.42 34.17 6.01
N PHE A 850 17.14 35.42 6.39
CA PHE A 850 17.21 36.56 5.46
C PHE A 850 18.66 37.01 5.28
N VAL A 851 19.01 37.39 4.05
CA VAL A 851 20.32 37.98 3.75
C VAL A 851 20.23 39.49 3.97
N GLU A 852 21.02 40.01 4.92
CA GLU A 852 21.11 41.45 5.19
C GLU A 852 21.43 42.23 3.89
N ASP A 853 20.70 43.33 3.68
CA ASP A 853 20.81 44.19 2.49
C ASP A 853 20.57 43.53 1.11
N ASP A 854 20.13 42.27 1.03
CA ASP A 854 19.78 41.59 -0.23
C ASP A 854 18.41 40.89 -0.19
N ARG A 855 17.36 41.64 -0.56
CA ARG A 855 15.97 41.13 -0.60
C ARG A 855 15.70 40.10 -1.68
N PHE A 856 16.64 39.82 -2.58
CA PHE A 856 16.52 38.79 -3.61
C PHE A 856 17.24 37.50 -3.21
N SER A 857 17.82 37.45 -2.01
CA SER A 857 18.52 36.28 -1.51
C SER A 857 17.92 35.80 -0.18
N LEU A 858 17.95 34.48 0.02
CA LEU A 858 17.64 33.84 1.30
C LEU A 858 18.58 32.65 1.51
N ILE A 859 18.78 32.26 2.77
CA ILE A 859 19.49 31.04 3.13
C ILE A 859 18.44 29.99 3.51
N ALA A 860 18.43 28.86 2.82
CA ALA A 860 17.68 27.68 3.23
C ALA A 860 18.55 26.91 4.24
N THR A 861 18.19 26.95 5.52
CA THR A 861 19.00 26.36 6.60
C THR A 861 18.86 24.85 6.64
N LYS A 862 19.91 24.17 7.10
CA LYS A 862 19.98 22.69 7.14
C LYS A 862 19.69 22.00 5.80
N ALA A 863 19.89 22.71 4.70
CA ALA A 863 19.96 22.14 3.37
C ALA A 863 21.43 21.84 3.03
N ASP A 864 21.69 20.69 2.43
CA ASP A 864 23.06 20.29 2.07
C ASP A 864 23.20 19.97 0.58
N TRP A 865 24.35 19.39 0.20
CA TRP A 865 24.64 19.01 -1.19
C TRP A 865 23.64 17.98 -1.77
N SER A 866 22.92 17.24 -0.92
CA SER A 866 21.88 16.28 -1.30
C SER A 866 20.49 16.92 -1.40
N THR A 867 20.31 18.14 -0.89
CA THR A 867 19.08 18.93 -1.06
C THR A 867 19.10 19.57 -2.45
N PRO A 868 18.24 19.15 -3.38
CA PRO A 868 18.42 19.44 -4.80
C PRO A 868 17.90 20.84 -5.17
N LEU A 869 18.38 21.93 -4.57
CA LEU A 869 17.95 23.32 -4.86
C LEU A 869 18.97 24.03 -5.77
N ARG A 870 18.77 24.01 -7.09
CA ARG A 870 19.77 24.49 -8.07
C ARG A 870 19.34 25.75 -8.81
N GLY A 871 20.31 26.41 -9.45
CA GLY A 871 20.02 27.45 -10.44
C GLY A 871 19.20 26.89 -11.62
N GLY A 872 18.07 27.50 -11.91
CA GLY A 872 17.10 27.07 -12.91
C GLY A 872 15.82 26.48 -12.35
N ASP A 873 15.87 25.93 -11.13
CA ASP A 873 14.72 25.31 -10.47
C ASP A 873 13.72 26.35 -9.97
N THR A 874 12.45 25.96 -9.89
CA THR A 874 11.41 26.69 -9.14
C THR A 874 11.34 26.15 -7.73
N MET A 875 11.40 27.02 -6.73
CA MET A 875 11.21 26.67 -5.32
C MET A 875 9.92 27.28 -4.76
N MET A 876 9.42 26.67 -3.70
CA MET A 876 8.26 27.12 -2.92
C MET A 876 8.63 27.18 -1.45
N ILE A 877 8.07 28.18 -0.75
CA ILE A 877 8.15 28.28 0.71
C ILE A 877 6.85 27.80 1.35
N LEU A 878 6.98 26.86 2.28
CA LEU A 878 5.90 26.37 3.14
C LEU A 878 6.04 26.95 4.56
N ASN A 879 4.93 27.06 5.27
CA ASN A 879 4.93 27.30 6.71
C ASN A 879 5.47 26.06 7.47
N ASP A 880 5.73 26.21 8.76
CA ASP A 880 6.13 25.13 9.67
C ASP A 880 5.02 24.09 9.95
N ASP A 881 3.80 24.38 9.49
CA ASP A 881 2.66 23.46 9.48
C ASP A 881 2.39 22.80 8.11
N PHE A 882 3.36 22.92 7.19
CA PHE A 882 3.33 22.41 5.81
C PHE A 882 2.32 23.08 4.86
N THR A 883 1.58 24.10 5.31
CA THR A 883 0.68 24.85 4.42
C THR A 883 1.47 25.79 3.47
N PRO A 884 1.00 26.01 2.23
CA PRO A 884 1.67 26.94 1.31
C PRO A 884 1.61 28.39 1.80
N THR A 885 2.73 29.10 1.73
CA THR A 885 2.75 30.57 1.95
C THR A 885 2.18 31.35 0.76
N GLY A 886 2.06 30.69 -0.40
CA GLY A 886 1.75 31.30 -1.70
C GLY A 886 2.97 31.91 -2.40
N PHE A 887 4.18 31.83 -1.82
CA PHE A 887 5.39 32.31 -2.46
C PHE A 887 6.13 31.20 -3.23
N GLU A 888 6.27 31.42 -4.54
CA GLU A 888 7.13 30.64 -5.44
C GLU A 888 8.07 31.57 -6.19
N ALA A 889 9.31 31.13 -6.41
CA ALA A 889 10.32 31.88 -7.17
C ALA A 889 11.27 30.96 -7.93
N LYS A 890 11.84 31.47 -9.02
CA LYS A 890 12.90 30.77 -9.74
C LYS A 890 14.24 31.04 -9.08
N ILE A 891 14.99 29.99 -8.78
CA ILE A 891 16.37 30.09 -8.29
C ILE A 891 17.26 30.48 -9.49
N ILE A 892 17.95 31.61 -9.38
CA ILE A 892 18.95 32.06 -10.34
C ILE A 892 20.26 31.31 -10.13
N SER A 893 20.69 31.21 -8.87
CA SER A 893 21.93 30.53 -8.48
C SER A 893 21.87 30.08 -7.03
N THR A 894 22.64 29.04 -6.70
CA THR A 894 22.80 28.54 -5.34
C THR A 894 24.27 28.50 -4.94
N GLU A 895 24.56 28.84 -3.68
CA GLU A 895 25.87 28.74 -3.04
C GLU A 895 25.75 27.85 -1.79
N TYR A 896 26.59 26.80 -1.71
CA TYR A 896 26.66 25.94 -0.52
C TYR A 896 27.43 26.64 0.60
N LEU A 897 26.78 26.82 1.74
CA LEU A 897 27.36 27.38 2.96
C LEU A 897 27.62 26.25 3.94
N ASP A 898 28.89 25.87 4.09
CA ASP A 898 29.32 24.75 4.91
C ASP A 898 28.76 24.82 6.34
N ASN A 899 28.12 23.75 6.80
CA ASN A 899 27.42 23.62 8.09
C ASN A 899 26.31 24.66 8.37
N VAL A 900 25.88 25.45 7.39
CA VAL A 900 24.80 26.45 7.54
C VAL A 900 23.60 26.06 6.68
N GLY A 901 23.79 25.91 5.37
CA GLY A 901 22.68 25.73 4.44
C GLY A 901 23.02 26.04 2.99
N LEU A 902 22.00 26.41 2.22
CA LEU A 902 22.12 26.85 0.82
C LEU A 902 21.68 28.30 0.69
N LYS A 903 22.56 29.19 0.23
CA LYS A 903 22.18 30.56 -0.13
C LYS A 903 21.62 30.59 -1.55
N LEU A 904 20.36 30.99 -1.68
CA LEU A 904 19.61 31.03 -2.92
C LEU A 904 19.48 32.48 -3.40
N LYS A 905 19.87 32.77 -4.65
CA LYS A 905 19.51 34.01 -5.34
C LYS A 905 18.26 33.76 -6.18
N LEU A 906 17.27 34.64 -6.07
CA LEU A 906 15.95 34.46 -6.69
C LEU A 906 15.64 35.49 -7.78
N ASP A 907 14.66 35.17 -8.63
CA ASP A 907 14.15 36.03 -9.70
C ASP A 907 13.27 37.20 -9.22
N ARG A 908 12.90 37.21 -7.94
CA ARG A 908 12.02 38.22 -7.30
C ARG A 908 12.34 38.40 -5.82
N GLU A 909 11.81 39.47 -5.23
CA GLU A 909 12.02 39.78 -3.81
C GLU A 909 11.33 38.76 -2.88
N VAL A 910 12.00 38.41 -1.79
CA VAL A 910 11.50 37.54 -0.72
C VAL A 910 10.58 38.34 0.22
N PRO A 911 9.37 37.86 0.55
CA PRO A 911 8.52 38.48 1.57
C PRO A 911 9.23 38.50 2.93
N GLN A 912 9.35 39.68 3.54
CA GLN A 912 10.16 39.89 4.76
C GLN A 912 9.41 39.56 6.06
N ASN A 913 8.16 39.09 5.97
CA ASN A 913 7.31 38.73 7.09
C ASN A 913 7.15 37.21 7.27
N LEU A 914 7.98 36.41 6.58
CA LEU A 914 7.98 34.96 6.70
C LEU A 914 8.64 34.52 8.02
N PRO A 915 8.08 33.53 8.74
CA PRO A 915 8.73 32.90 9.88
C PRO A 915 10.06 32.22 9.49
N GLU A 916 11.07 32.28 10.36
CA GLU A 916 12.34 31.56 10.17
C GLU A 916 12.17 30.02 10.20
N SER A 917 11.06 29.52 10.76
CA SER A 917 10.69 28.10 10.78
C SER A 917 10.14 27.58 9.45
N CYS A 918 10.03 28.44 8.42
CA CYS A 918 9.56 28.04 7.10
C CYS A 918 10.41 26.94 6.46
N ILE A 919 9.78 26.16 5.59
CA ILE A 919 10.40 25.06 4.85
C ILE A 919 10.59 25.50 3.41
N VAL A 920 11.78 25.27 2.84
CA VAL A 920 12.06 25.45 1.42
C VAL A 920 11.99 24.10 0.72
N SER A 921 11.12 24.01 -0.28
CA SER A 921 10.92 22.83 -1.11
C SER A 921 11.16 23.16 -2.58
N ASN A 922 11.63 22.18 -3.35
CA ASN A 922 11.79 22.31 -4.80
C ASN A 922 10.51 21.84 -5.52
N ARG A 923 10.00 22.64 -6.47
CA ARG A 923 8.82 22.33 -7.31
C ARG A 923 9.19 21.63 -8.62
N THR A 924 10.48 21.57 -8.94
CA THR A 924 11.04 20.98 -10.16
C THR A 924 11.47 19.53 -9.94
N VAL A 925 11.69 19.11 -8.69
CA VAL A 925 12.12 17.76 -8.30
C VAL A 925 11.38 17.31 -7.05
N GLY A 926 11.19 16.02 -6.86
CA GLY A 926 10.62 15.41 -5.67
C GLY A 926 9.11 15.53 -5.59
N GLN A 927 8.41 15.80 -6.69
CA GLN A 927 6.96 15.96 -6.69
C GLN A 927 6.32 15.13 -7.80
N ASN A 928 5.13 14.59 -7.56
CA ASN A 928 4.47 13.69 -8.49
C ASN A 928 5.40 12.54 -8.92
N THR A 929 6.17 11.99 -7.98
CA THR A 929 6.95 10.76 -8.20
C THR A 929 5.97 9.62 -8.43
N TRP A 930 6.31 8.58 -9.19
CA TRP A 930 5.48 7.37 -9.33
C TRP A 930 6.37 6.15 -9.19
N GLY A 931 5.89 5.14 -8.49
CA GLY A 931 6.67 3.96 -8.17
C GLY A 931 5.88 2.67 -8.32
N ILE A 932 6.53 1.63 -8.84
CA ILE A 932 6.04 0.25 -8.77
C ILE A 932 7.05 -0.60 -8.02
N ILE A 933 6.62 -1.20 -6.91
CA ILE A 933 7.40 -2.11 -6.09
C ILE A 933 6.62 -3.42 -6.02
N ARG A 934 7.00 -4.43 -6.81
CA ARG A 934 6.23 -5.67 -6.90
C ARG A 934 7.04 -6.94 -6.92
N ASN A 935 6.47 -8.02 -6.39
CA ASN A 935 7.06 -9.37 -6.42
C ASN A 935 8.46 -9.44 -5.78
N ASN A 936 8.75 -8.59 -4.78
CA ASN A 936 10.04 -8.58 -4.10
C ASN A 936 9.99 -9.36 -2.77
N TYR A 937 11.15 -9.81 -2.33
CA TYR A 937 11.34 -10.42 -1.01
C TYR A 937 12.25 -9.54 -0.15
N TYR A 938 11.75 -9.11 1.01
CA TYR A 938 12.47 -8.30 1.98
C TYR A 938 12.61 -9.07 3.29
N HIS A 939 13.83 -9.29 3.78
CA HIS A 939 14.01 -10.15 4.96
C HIS A 939 15.24 -9.83 5.82
N ASP A 940 15.18 -10.21 7.10
CA ASP A 940 16.34 -10.29 8.01
C ASP A 940 17.15 -8.99 8.15
N ASN A 941 16.47 -7.87 7.94
CA ASN A 941 17.08 -6.56 7.87
C ASN A 941 17.03 -5.83 9.22
N LEU A 942 18.06 -5.02 9.48
CA LEU A 942 18.18 -4.26 10.73
C LEU A 942 17.24 -3.05 10.78
N GLY A 943 17.23 -2.25 9.71
CA GLY A 943 16.38 -1.07 9.59
C GLY A 943 14.94 -1.42 9.22
N ARG A 944 14.27 -0.47 8.56
CA ARG A 944 12.99 -0.70 7.89
C ARG A 944 13.24 -1.48 6.60
N ASN A 945 12.28 -2.25 6.12
CA ASN A 945 12.44 -2.79 4.76
C ASN A 945 12.17 -1.68 3.74
N LEU A 946 10.98 -1.11 3.75
CA LEU A 946 10.63 0.01 2.87
C LEU A 946 10.39 1.29 3.67
N LEU A 947 11.22 2.30 3.42
CA LEU A 947 10.97 3.68 3.82
C LEU A 947 10.71 4.54 2.57
N ILE A 948 9.45 4.70 2.21
CA ILE A 948 9.06 5.25 0.91
C ILE A 948 8.17 6.46 1.13
N ARG A 949 8.50 7.59 0.49
CA ARG A 949 7.65 8.77 0.38
C ARG A 949 7.52 9.19 -1.07
N GLY A 950 6.37 9.76 -1.40
CA GLY A 950 6.09 10.25 -2.74
C GLY A 950 4.62 10.16 -3.06
N ASP A 951 4.34 10.27 -4.35
CA ASP A 951 3.00 10.22 -4.88
C ASP A 951 2.82 8.94 -5.71
N HIS A 952 1.59 8.49 -5.96
CA HIS A 952 1.31 7.46 -6.99
C HIS A 952 2.18 6.20 -6.93
N ILE A 953 2.23 5.55 -5.76
CA ILE A 953 3.10 4.39 -5.52
C ILE A 953 2.24 3.13 -5.34
N LEU A 954 2.51 2.11 -6.14
CA LEU A 954 1.95 0.77 -6.01
C LEU A 954 2.97 -0.17 -5.38
N ILE A 955 2.60 -0.78 -4.25
CA ILE A 955 3.38 -1.78 -3.52
C ILE A 955 2.53 -3.04 -3.45
N GLU A 956 2.85 -4.04 -4.28
CA GLU A 956 2.01 -5.24 -4.40
C GLU A 956 2.77 -6.56 -4.48
N ASN A 957 2.17 -7.64 -3.98
CA ASN A 957 2.71 -9.00 -4.08
C ASN A 957 4.13 -9.16 -3.49
N ASN A 958 4.52 -8.32 -2.53
CA ASN A 958 5.82 -8.43 -1.87
C ASN A 958 5.69 -9.29 -0.61
N LYS A 959 6.79 -9.97 -0.26
CA LYS A 959 6.92 -10.70 1.01
C LYS A 959 7.93 -9.98 1.91
N PHE A 960 7.52 -9.68 3.13
CA PHE A 960 8.35 -9.08 4.18
C PHE A 960 8.47 -10.07 5.34
N GLU A 961 9.69 -10.30 5.82
CA GLU A 961 9.92 -11.35 6.82
C GLU A 961 11.02 -10.97 7.81
N ARG A 962 10.76 -11.14 9.12
CA ARG A 962 11.77 -10.98 10.19
C ARG A 962 12.54 -9.64 10.17
N SER A 963 11.87 -8.54 9.80
CA SER A 963 12.47 -7.21 9.93
C SER A 963 12.56 -6.80 11.39
N MET A 964 13.70 -6.23 11.79
CA MET A 964 13.85 -5.70 13.14
C MET A 964 12.97 -4.46 13.36
N SER A 965 12.91 -3.55 12.38
CA SER A 965 12.01 -2.38 12.41
C SER A 965 10.72 -2.63 11.61
N SER A 966 9.91 -1.57 11.40
CA SER A 966 8.73 -1.63 10.54
C SER A 966 9.06 -2.21 9.16
N ALA A 967 8.21 -3.10 8.66
CA ALA A 967 8.37 -3.63 7.31
C ALA A 967 8.15 -2.51 6.26
N THR A 968 7.17 -1.65 6.49
CA THR A 968 6.96 -0.48 5.64
C THR A 968 6.74 0.76 6.49
N MET A 969 7.25 1.89 5.99
CA MET A 969 7.13 3.18 6.65
C MET A 969 7.01 4.30 5.61
N THR A 970 6.05 5.18 5.81
CA THR A 970 5.87 6.44 5.08
C THR A 970 5.82 7.55 6.12
N GLU A 971 6.89 8.34 6.22
CA GLU A 971 7.03 9.29 7.33
C GLU A 971 7.59 10.65 6.89
N VAL A 972 6.97 11.76 7.28
CA VAL A 972 7.64 13.07 7.13
C VAL A 972 8.58 13.30 8.31
N GLU A 973 9.86 13.54 8.03
CA GLU A 973 10.90 13.65 9.05
C GLU A 973 11.59 15.01 9.00
N ILE A 974 11.51 15.76 10.10
CA ILE A 974 12.25 17.01 10.32
C ILE A 974 12.80 16.94 11.74
N THR A 975 14.04 16.52 11.91
CA THR A 975 14.68 16.31 13.22
C THR A 975 16.01 17.05 13.31
N VAL A 976 16.76 16.83 14.40
CA VAL A 976 18.12 17.38 14.50
C VAL A 976 19.03 16.78 13.43
N GLY A 977 18.87 15.49 13.09
CA GLY A 977 19.73 14.76 12.17
C GLY A 977 19.20 14.62 10.74
N TRP A 978 17.88 14.56 10.55
CA TRP A 978 17.27 14.22 9.27
C TRP A 978 16.22 15.23 8.84
N VAL A 979 16.18 15.52 7.53
CA VAL A 979 15.22 16.44 6.91
C VAL A 979 14.77 15.78 5.60
N SER A 980 13.69 15.01 5.67
CA SER A 980 13.33 13.99 4.69
C SER A 980 11.81 13.92 4.48
N GLY A 981 11.39 14.12 3.23
CA GLY A 981 10.01 13.90 2.78
C GLY A 981 9.12 15.14 2.83
N LEU A 982 8.13 15.15 1.95
CA LEU A 982 6.93 15.98 1.99
C LEU A 982 5.71 15.07 2.25
N PRO A 983 4.53 15.65 2.54
CA PRO A 983 3.29 14.86 2.54
C PRO A 983 3.19 13.96 1.31
N SER A 984 2.82 12.70 1.51
CA SER A 984 2.68 11.69 0.46
C SER A 984 1.22 11.54 0.05
N SER A 985 0.97 11.07 -1.18
CA SER A 985 -0.40 10.89 -1.68
C SER A 985 -0.54 9.72 -2.63
N ASN A 986 -1.74 9.18 -2.77
CA ASN A 986 -2.08 8.22 -3.80
C ASN A 986 -1.23 6.94 -3.75
N MET A 987 -1.23 6.27 -2.60
CA MET A 987 -0.44 5.05 -2.38
C MET A 987 -1.34 3.81 -2.23
N ILE A 988 -0.89 2.68 -2.76
CA ILE A 988 -1.60 1.40 -2.71
C ILE A 988 -0.67 0.32 -2.17
N PHE A 989 -1.11 -0.38 -1.12
CA PHE A 989 -0.50 -1.59 -0.58
C PHE A 989 -1.46 -2.75 -0.80
N ARG A 990 -1.17 -3.63 -1.74
CA ARG A 990 -2.07 -4.72 -2.14
C ARG A 990 -1.41 -6.10 -2.06
N ASN A 991 -2.08 -7.08 -1.47
CA ASN A 991 -1.67 -8.49 -1.54
C ASN A 991 -0.21 -8.73 -1.11
N ASN A 992 0.29 -7.97 -0.13
CA ASN A 992 1.60 -8.18 0.47
C ASN A 992 1.49 -9.12 1.68
N THR A 993 2.55 -9.86 1.97
CA THR A 993 2.61 -10.75 3.14
C THR A 993 3.70 -10.28 4.11
N PHE A 994 3.36 -10.12 5.38
CA PHE A 994 4.25 -9.69 6.46
C PHE A 994 4.35 -10.80 7.51
N ILE A 995 5.55 -11.30 7.77
CA ILE A 995 5.79 -12.43 8.67
C ILE A 995 6.81 -12.03 9.72
N ASP A 996 6.47 -12.14 11.01
CA ASP A 996 7.39 -11.88 12.12
C ASP A 996 8.11 -10.51 12.03
N CYS A 997 7.41 -9.49 11.52
CA CYS A 997 7.99 -8.16 11.30
C CYS A 997 7.84 -7.26 12.55
N ASN A 998 8.66 -6.20 12.58
CA ASN A 998 8.76 -5.24 13.69
C ASN A 998 9.29 -5.87 15.00
N LYS A 999 10.32 -6.73 14.91
CA LYS A 999 10.89 -7.48 16.05
C LYS A 999 11.42 -6.64 17.22
N SER A 1000 11.68 -5.35 17.01
CA SER A 1000 12.11 -4.43 18.07
C SER A 1000 10.96 -3.78 18.84
N GLU A 1001 9.75 -3.76 18.27
CA GLU A 1001 8.61 -2.92 18.70
C GLU A 1001 8.87 -1.39 18.75
N ALA A 1002 10.10 -0.96 18.48
CA ALA A 1002 10.58 0.41 18.45
C ALA A 1002 9.68 1.40 17.72
N GLN A 1003 9.27 1.01 16.51
CA GLN A 1003 8.48 1.82 15.59
C GLN A 1003 6.98 1.53 15.72
N GLU A 1004 6.59 0.78 16.76
CA GLU A 1004 5.23 0.43 17.18
C GLU A 1004 4.37 -0.39 16.21
N ALA A 1005 4.68 -0.42 14.90
CA ALA A 1005 3.85 -1.06 13.88
C ALA A 1005 4.63 -1.75 12.75
N VAL A 1006 4.00 -2.74 12.11
CA VAL A 1006 4.52 -3.41 10.89
C VAL A 1006 4.44 -2.50 9.66
N MET A 1007 3.28 -1.88 9.43
CA MET A 1007 3.12 -0.76 8.48
C MET A 1007 2.92 0.55 9.24
N ASN A 1008 3.71 1.57 8.92
CA ASN A 1008 3.67 2.83 9.65
C ASN A 1008 3.51 4.04 8.72
N PHE A 1009 2.50 4.87 8.95
CA PHE A 1009 2.24 6.11 8.21
C PHE A 1009 2.16 7.28 9.21
N THR A 1010 3.30 7.90 9.50
CA THR A 1010 3.47 8.82 10.64
C THR A 1010 4.32 10.04 10.31
N HIS A 1011 4.78 10.75 11.35
CA HIS A 1011 5.71 11.86 11.25
C HIS A 1011 6.71 11.80 12.40
N ASN A 1012 7.90 12.35 12.17
CA ASN A 1012 8.92 12.55 13.18
C ASN A 1012 9.44 13.99 13.08
N LEU A 1013 8.81 14.88 13.85
CA LEU A 1013 8.96 16.32 13.71
C LEU A 1013 9.58 16.95 14.97
N ALA A 1014 10.50 17.88 14.74
CA ALA A 1014 11.15 18.66 15.78
C ALA A 1014 10.12 19.59 16.46
N PRO A 1015 10.34 19.97 17.73
CA PRO A 1015 9.46 20.89 18.43
C PRO A 1015 9.21 22.18 17.63
N GLY A 1016 7.94 22.58 17.51
CA GLY A 1016 7.51 23.78 16.78
C GLY A 1016 6.90 23.50 15.41
N TYR A 1017 7.19 22.34 14.80
CA TYR A 1017 6.53 21.89 13.57
C TYR A 1017 5.24 21.17 13.94
N ILE A 1018 4.09 21.82 13.73
CA ILE A 1018 2.77 21.30 14.09
C ILE A 1018 1.93 21.27 12.80
N PRO A 1019 1.84 20.11 12.12
CA PRO A 1019 1.08 20.00 10.88
C PRO A 1019 -0.38 20.43 11.07
N LYS A 1020 -0.91 21.18 10.10
CA LYS A 1020 -2.36 21.49 9.98
C LYS A 1020 -3.01 20.83 8.76
N THR A 1021 -2.22 20.05 8.03
CA THR A 1021 -2.64 19.31 6.85
C THR A 1021 -2.38 17.82 7.08
N ALA A 1022 -3.10 16.98 6.34
CA ALA A 1022 -2.74 15.58 6.21
C ALA A 1022 -1.31 15.46 5.65
N LEU A 1023 -0.55 14.51 6.20
CA LEU A 1023 0.78 14.11 5.76
C LEU A 1023 0.74 12.86 4.87
N ILE A 1024 -0.38 12.14 4.87
CA ILE A 1024 -0.69 11.08 3.91
C ILE A 1024 -2.12 11.25 3.40
N SER A 1025 -2.32 11.20 2.08
CA SER A 1025 -3.66 11.28 1.48
C SER A 1025 -3.91 10.19 0.44
N LYS A 1026 -5.17 9.77 0.26
CA LYS A 1026 -5.55 8.77 -0.77
C LYS A 1026 -4.72 7.49 -0.63
N LEU A 1027 -4.86 6.80 0.50
CA LEU A 1027 -4.14 5.57 0.80
C LEU A 1027 -5.08 4.37 0.78
N LEU A 1028 -4.70 3.32 0.06
CA LEU A 1028 -5.40 2.03 0.06
C LEU A 1028 -4.48 0.95 0.61
N ILE A 1029 -4.95 0.25 1.64
CA ILE A 1029 -4.31 -0.94 2.19
C ILE A 1029 -5.29 -2.10 2.04
N GLU A 1030 -5.04 -3.01 1.11
CA GLU A 1030 -5.97 -4.10 0.82
C GLU A 1030 -5.35 -5.49 0.60
N ASP A 1031 -6.11 -6.52 0.97
CA ASP A 1031 -5.77 -7.92 0.72
C ASP A 1031 -4.39 -8.35 1.29
N ASN A 1032 -3.83 -7.59 2.23
CA ASN A 1032 -2.52 -7.90 2.82
C ASN A 1032 -2.69 -8.92 3.94
N THR A 1033 -1.66 -9.75 4.14
CA THR A 1033 -1.63 -10.78 5.19
C THR A 1033 -0.55 -10.46 6.21
N PHE A 1034 -0.90 -10.36 7.48
CA PHE A 1034 -0.03 -10.11 8.61
C PHE A 1034 0.03 -11.38 9.48
N ILE A 1035 1.19 -11.99 9.59
CA ILE A 1035 1.42 -13.21 10.36
C ILE A 1035 2.38 -12.90 11.49
N ASN A 1036 1.90 -13.11 12.71
CA ASN A 1036 2.62 -12.85 13.94
C ASN A 1036 3.25 -11.43 13.99
N PRO A 1037 2.51 -10.33 13.83
CA PRO A 1037 3.04 -9.01 14.21
C PRO A 1037 3.56 -9.03 15.65
N MET A 1038 4.65 -8.31 15.94
CA MET A 1038 5.12 -8.11 17.33
C MET A 1038 4.28 -7.01 18.00
N GLY A 1039 4.27 -5.83 17.38
CA GLY A 1039 3.40 -4.70 17.75
C GLY A 1039 2.13 -4.59 16.90
N LYS A 1040 1.71 -3.35 16.63
CA LYS A 1040 0.54 -3.02 15.80
C LYS A 1040 0.73 -3.56 14.38
N GLY A 1041 -0.35 -3.96 13.72
CA GLY A 1041 -0.30 -4.35 12.30
C GLY A 1041 -0.14 -3.13 11.41
N ILE A 1042 -1.07 -2.17 11.55
CA ILE A 1042 -1.12 -0.95 10.76
C ILE A 1042 -1.20 0.24 11.72
N ARG A 1043 -0.36 1.26 11.53
CA ARG A 1043 -0.46 2.56 12.21
C ARG A 1043 -0.55 3.69 11.19
N ILE A 1044 -1.53 4.57 11.35
CA ILE A 1044 -1.73 5.75 10.49
C ILE A 1044 -2.04 6.97 11.35
N ASP A 1045 -1.38 8.09 11.09
CA ASP A 1045 -1.62 9.37 11.73
C ASP A 1045 -1.61 10.53 10.72
N LEU A 1046 -2.37 11.60 10.98
CA LEU A 1046 -2.45 12.81 10.14
C LEU A 1046 -2.77 12.49 8.68
N PHE A 1047 -3.96 11.95 8.42
CA PHE A 1047 -4.34 11.47 7.08
C PHE A 1047 -5.61 12.10 6.50
N GLU A 1048 -5.79 11.93 5.19
CA GLU A 1048 -7.02 12.20 4.45
C GLU A 1048 -7.32 11.08 3.45
N ASP A 1049 -8.57 10.65 3.30
CA ASP A 1049 -8.99 9.65 2.31
C ASP A 1049 -8.24 8.31 2.43
N VAL A 1050 -8.40 7.59 3.55
CA VAL A 1050 -7.77 6.28 3.77
C VAL A 1050 -8.80 5.17 3.64
N THR A 1051 -8.49 4.10 2.92
CA THR A 1051 -9.27 2.86 2.89
C THR A 1051 -8.40 1.66 3.31
N ILE A 1052 -8.85 0.92 4.33
CA ILE A 1052 -8.21 -0.31 4.83
C ILE A 1052 -9.21 -1.46 4.68
N ARG A 1053 -8.97 -2.40 3.76
CA ARG A 1053 -9.95 -3.48 3.51
C ARG A 1053 -9.37 -4.86 3.27
N ASN A 1054 -10.11 -5.90 3.62
CA ASN A 1054 -9.76 -7.28 3.27
C ASN A 1054 -8.38 -7.77 3.76
N ASN A 1055 -7.76 -7.09 4.73
CA ASN A 1055 -6.47 -7.51 5.29
C ASN A 1055 -6.68 -8.59 6.34
N LYS A 1056 -5.76 -9.55 6.45
CA LYS A 1056 -5.84 -10.68 7.37
C LYS A 1056 -4.76 -10.60 8.43
N PHE A 1057 -5.12 -10.77 9.69
CA PHE A 1057 -4.22 -10.67 10.84
C PHE A 1057 -4.20 -11.98 11.62
N TYR A 1058 -3.04 -12.61 11.70
CA TYR A 1058 -2.83 -13.92 12.32
C TYR A 1058 -1.87 -13.85 13.49
N GLY A 1059 -2.18 -14.61 14.55
CA GLY A 1059 -1.57 -14.49 15.88
C GLY A 1059 -1.13 -15.83 16.47
N TYR A 1060 -0.46 -16.66 15.69
CA TYR A 1060 -0.10 -18.04 16.06
C TYR A 1060 1.00 -18.17 17.12
N LYS A 1061 1.90 -17.18 17.20
CA LYS A 1061 3.11 -17.27 18.01
C LYS A 1061 2.98 -16.49 19.31
N GLU A 1062 3.22 -17.13 20.45
CA GLU A 1062 3.39 -16.45 21.73
C GLU A 1062 4.62 -15.53 21.65
N ARG A 1063 4.49 -14.29 22.15
CA ARG A 1063 5.59 -13.33 22.20
C ARG A 1063 6.04 -13.11 23.64
N PRO A 1064 7.36 -12.90 23.88
CA PRO A 1064 7.90 -12.71 25.21
C PRO A 1064 7.31 -11.50 25.95
N GLU A 1065 7.02 -10.41 25.22
CA GLU A 1065 6.29 -9.25 25.76
C GLU A 1065 4.84 -9.25 25.25
N LYS A 1066 3.90 -9.01 26.18
CA LYS A 1066 2.47 -8.88 25.83
C LYS A 1066 2.18 -7.45 25.39
N ASN A 1067 1.86 -7.28 24.11
CA ASN A 1067 1.38 -6.02 23.56
C ASN A 1067 -0.14 -6.07 23.36
N GLU A 1068 -0.89 -5.19 24.03
CA GLU A 1068 -2.36 -5.19 23.96
C GLU A 1068 -2.93 -4.72 22.61
N TYR A 1069 -2.11 -4.03 21.81
CA TYR A 1069 -2.45 -3.55 20.46
C TYR A 1069 -1.80 -4.43 19.38
N ARG A 1070 -1.34 -5.63 19.74
CA ARG A 1070 -0.73 -6.56 18.79
C ARG A 1070 -1.69 -6.82 17.62
N SER A 1071 -1.13 -6.77 16.40
CA SER A 1071 -1.87 -6.93 15.14
C SER A 1071 -2.92 -5.86 14.83
N SER A 1072 -3.13 -4.86 15.71
CA SER A 1072 -4.19 -3.88 15.54
C SER A 1072 -4.05 -2.98 14.30
N ILE A 1073 -5.19 -2.48 13.84
CA ILE A 1073 -5.30 -1.29 13.01
C ILE A 1073 -5.43 -0.09 13.96
N TYR A 1074 -4.43 0.78 13.96
CA TYR A 1074 -4.34 1.92 14.87
C TYR A 1074 -4.30 3.22 14.07
N VAL A 1075 -5.37 4.00 14.14
CA VAL A 1075 -5.57 5.16 13.27
C VAL A 1075 -5.88 6.39 14.11
N THR A 1076 -5.11 7.45 13.92
CA THR A 1076 -5.28 8.71 14.65
C THR A 1076 -5.31 9.93 13.74
N ASN A 1077 -5.96 11.01 14.19
CA ASN A 1077 -5.94 12.35 13.60
C ASN A 1077 -6.10 12.36 12.07
N GLY A 1078 -7.32 12.34 11.54
CA GLY A 1078 -7.49 12.36 10.09
C GLY A 1078 -8.91 12.52 9.62
N ASN A 1079 -9.13 12.44 8.31
CA ASN A 1079 -10.44 12.62 7.70
C ASN A 1079 -10.73 11.54 6.65
N ASN A 1080 -12.01 11.17 6.53
CA ASN A 1080 -12.53 10.22 5.54
C ASN A 1080 -11.83 8.85 5.56
N LEU A 1081 -11.90 8.19 6.72
CA LEU A 1081 -11.41 6.83 6.92
C LEU A 1081 -12.48 5.80 6.52
N LYS A 1082 -12.10 4.76 5.77
CA LYS A 1082 -12.94 3.60 5.46
C LYS A 1082 -12.24 2.32 5.91
N ILE A 1083 -12.89 1.51 6.75
CA ILE A 1083 -12.35 0.21 7.19
C ILE A 1083 -13.40 -0.87 6.98
N TYR A 1084 -13.08 -1.96 6.28
CA TYR A 1084 -14.04 -3.06 6.06
C TYR A 1084 -13.44 -4.38 5.61
N GLY A 1085 -14.03 -5.51 6.01
CA GLY A 1085 -13.64 -6.85 5.56
C GLY A 1085 -12.28 -7.34 6.05
N ASN A 1086 -11.64 -6.62 6.97
CA ASN A 1086 -10.36 -7.06 7.55
C ASN A 1086 -10.61 -8.17 8.57
N THR A 1087 -9.91 -9.29 8.51
CA THR A 1087 -10.12 -10.38 9.47
C THR A 1087 -8.99 -10.47 10.48
N PHE A 1088 -9.35 -10.71 11.74
CA PHE A 1088 -8.42 -10.95 12.82
C PHE A 1088 -8.70 -12.35 13.34
N GLU A 1089 -7.69 -13.20 13.28
CA GLU A 1089 -7.80 -14.55 13.82
C GLU A 1089 -7.91 -14.52 15.33
N LYS A 1090 -8.94 -15.20 15.83
CA LYS A 1090 -9.07 -15.50 17.25
C LYS A 1090 -7.91 -16.36 17.74
N SER A 1091 -7.12 -15.81 18.64
CA SER A 1091 -6.01 -16.48 19.30
C SER A 1091 -5.81 -15.87 20.69
N GLU A 1092 -5.15 -16.59 21.61
CA GLU A 1092 -4.80 -16.04 22.94
C GLU A 1092 -3.82 -14.85 22.88
N HIS A 1093 -3.33 -14.54 21.68
CA HIS A 1093 -2.25 -13.60 21.41
C HIS A 1093 -2.72 -12.33 20.71
N ILE A 1094 -3.91 -12.36 20.09
CA ILE A 1094 -4.58 -11.19 19.54
C ILE A 1094 -5.69 -10.80 20.50
N THR A 1095 -5.92 -9.49 20.62
CA THR A 1095 -6.98 -9.00 21.50
C THR A 1095 -8.36 -9.34 20.95
N ASP A 1096 -9.21 -9.93 21.79
CA ASP A 1096 -10.65 -10.11 21.51
C ASP A 1096 -11.44 -8.79 21.68
N ASP A 1097 -10.80 -7.69 22.13
CA ASP A 1097 -11.41 -6.37 22.25
C ASP A 1097 -11.31 -5.62 20.92
N ILE A 1098 -12.44 -5.49 20.25
CA ILE A 1098 -12.58 -4.76 18.98
C ILE A 1098 -12.03 -3.34 19.02
N ASN A 1099 -12.12 -2.63 20.16
CA ASN A 1099 -11.63 -1.26 20.26
C ASN A 1099 -10.10 -1.20 20.38
N LYS A 1100 -9.45 -2.34 20.68
CA LYS A 1100 -7.99 -2.48 20.69
C LYS A 1100 -7.49 -3.04 19.36
N ALA A 1101 -8.24 -3.97 18.75
CA ALA A 1101 -7.94 -4.47 17.41
C ALA A 1101 -8.12 -3.37 16.35
N ILE A 1102 -9.09 -2.48 16.53
CA ILE A 1102 -9.30 -1.29 15.73
C ILE A 1102 -9.36 -0.08 16.66
N TYR A 1103 -8.21 0.57 16.82
CA TYR A 1103 -8.14 1.79 17.60
C TYR A 1103 -8.29 3.00 16.68
N ILE A 1104 -9.29 3.85 16.94
CA ILE A 1104 -9.54 5.07 16.18
C ILE A 1104 -9.72 6.25 17.13
N SER A 1105 -8.96 7.33 16.91
CA SER A 1105 -9.04 8.55 17.72
C SER A 1105 -8.78 9.81 16.89
N GLY A 1106 -9.55 10.88 17.10
CA GLY A 1106 -9.35 12.14 16.37
C GLY A 1106 -9.61 12.05 14.86
N VAL A 1107 -10.46 11.12 14.41
CA VAL A 1107 -10.80 10.95 13.00
C VAL A 1107 -12.18 11.53 12.70
N ASP A 1108 -12.24 12.41 11.72
CA ASP A 1108 -13.46 12.97 11.15
C ASP A 1108 -14.04 12.01 10.09
N SER A 1109 -15.35 11.78 10.15
CA SER A 1109 -16.08 10.93 9.20
C SER A 1109 -15.54 9.48 9.00
N PRO A 1110 -15.23 8.71 10.07
CA PRO A 1110 -14.86 7.31 9.89
C PRO A 1110 -16.08 6.47 9.48
N LEU A 1111 -15.91 5.68 8.42
CA LEU A 1111 -16.85 4.67 7.94
C LEU A 1111 -16.25 3.29 8.17
N ILE A 1112 -16.71 2.64 9.21
CA ILE A 1112 -16.31 1.29 9.57
C ILE A 1112 -17.46 0.38 9.16
N TYR A 1113 -17.25 -0.49 8.18
CA TYR A 1113 -18.24 -1.50 7.83
C TYR A 1113 -17.93 -2.78 8.60
N ASP A 1114 -18.99 -3.34 9.19
CA ASP A 1114 -19.04 -4.66 9.84
C ASP A 1114 -18.18 -5.68 9.07
N ASN A 1115 -17.59 -6.64 9.79
CA ASN A 1115 -16.74 -7.77 9.35
C ASN A 1115 -15.25 -7.64 9.77
N ILE A 1116 -14.97 -7.07 10.95
CA ILE A 1116 -13.59 -6.76 11.35
C ILE A 1116 -12.97 -7.73 12.36
N ILE A 1117 -13.75 -8.58 13.04
CA ILE A 1117 -13.21 -9.66 13.88
C ILE A 1117 -14.01 -10.93 13.64
N GLU A 1118 -13.31 -12.03 13.35
CA GLU A 1118 -13.84 -13.39 13.17
C GLU A 1118 -13.96 -14.14 14.50
#